data_AF-A0A323UGF1-F1
#
_entry.id   AF-A0A323UGF1-F1
#
_cell.length_a   1.000
_cell.length_b   1.000
_cell.length_c   1.000
_cell.angle_alpha   90.00
_cell.angle_beta   90.00
_cell.angle_gamma   90.00
#
_symmetry.space_group_name_H-M   'P 1'
#
loop_
_entity.id
_entity.type
_entity.pdbx_description
1 polymer ?
#
loop_
_entity_poly.entity_id
_entity_poly.type
_entity_poly.pdbx_seq_one_letter_code
_entity_poly.pdbx_strand_id
1 'polypeptide(L)'
;MYRIVRREQFSDATFLWDVEAPDIAASAEPGHFVMLRLYDGAERIPLTVADFDRDKGLVTVVVQALGKTTREMRDKFKEGEAFEDFVGPLGLPQHIDKVDHVVFVGGGLGVAPIFPQLRAFKQSGARTTAIMGFRTKDLVFWEDKFREFADELIICTDDGSYGEPGLVTAALERVITQQKPDKVVAIGPMPMMHACVETTRPHGVKTMVSLNTIMVDGTGMCGSCRVTVGGEVKFACVDGPDFDGHKVDFHELHARQKRFKTEEDKANEHFAHVCNLEKQLIVEGKRNYKKLATLPPHQTPMPERDAHERATNFKEVNLGYSVEEALQEAERCIQCITPTCVAGCPVGIDIPVFIRNILFRDFDAALETIYQSSIFPSICGRVCPQETQCEAQCIIRKYKKHEPVAIGRLERFIGDNARAPKSKPIDLSKTIGKVAIVGSGPAGLAAAADLTRYNVETTVYEALHVLGGVLQYGIPSFRLPRDIIDREIQRLKDIGVKFETNKVVGKTFTIEQLMNGRGFDAVFVAAGAGAPTFLGIPGEFAGRVYSANEFLTRINLMGGDRFPYLDTPVSVGNSVIVIGAGNTAMDCLRVARRVGAETVRCVYRRSEAEAPARIEEIRHAKEEGVDFFFLHSPVEILVTASGDVRAVRLQKMELGEADERGRRKPVPLDEFIELECDTVIYALGTKPNPIIGQATPGLELNKWGNIAADDDTQSTNMPGVFAGGDIVTGGATVILAMSAGRRAAKSIAAWLRLNKTKWPITAQDADDFVAGKLAPPIEEDGVAHCPKCHQPLEGPEEYICCAGSELQWRCDDCAKVSEGFAFPYGMCPHCGGKLQPLDRAGVSDEAGLAAIRTAFEIELGGRAFYARAAKETSDPTLQELFLSFAEMEEEHMTTLANRYHVAIPQATEGFHLGTAAIMAGVKGQIGDPTTLFEAAIEFERRAASFFKTRVGETPDGSVERQLYRELAAEEDEHVSVLQTEFARWKEGKRGLLT
;
A
#
# COMPACT_ATOMS: atom_id res chain seq x y z
N MET A 1 -6.69 -14.76 -19.55
CA MET A 1 -7.15 -13.37 -19.44
C MET A 1 -7.78 -12.96 -20.75
N TYR A 2 -8.89 -12.23 -20.69
CA TYR A 2 -9.70 -11.79 -21.83
C TYR A 2 -9.72 -10.28 -21.88
N ARG A 3 -9.49 -9.70 -23.07
CA ARG A 3 -9.29 -8.25 -23.23
C ARG A 3 -10.58 -7.56 -23.65
N ILE A 4 -10.83 -6.39 -23.08
CA ILE A 4 -11.91 -5.49 -23.48
C ILE A 4 -11.39 -4.63 -24.64
N VAL A 5 -11.87 -4.91 -25.85
CA VAL A 5 -11.44 -4.23 -27.08
C VAL A 5 -12.19 -2.93 -27.27
N ARG A 6 -13.47 -2.89 -26.89
CA ARG A 6 -14.30 -1.69 -26.94
C ARG A 6 -15.16 -1.58 -25.70
N ARG A 7 -15.28 -0.36 -25.19
CA ARG A 7 -16.28 -0.03 -24.17
C ARG A 7 -17.15 1.13 -24.64
N GLU A 8 -18.46 0.97 -24.52
CA GLU A 8 -19.42 2.05 -24.79
C GLU A 8 -20.38 2.20 -23.62
N GLN A 9 -20.62 3.43 -23.18
CA GLN A 9 -21.53 3.70 -22.07
C GLN A 9 -22.81 4.35 -22.60
N PHE A 10 -23.94 3.66 -22.44
CA PHE A 10 -25.25 4.14 -22.88
C PHE A 10 -25.91 5.04 -21.83
N SER A 11 -25.67 4.78 -20.55
CA SER A 11 -26.16 5.59 -19.43
C SER A 11 -25.28 5.44 -18.18
N ASP A 12 -25.62 6.10 -17.08
CA ASP A 12 -24.93 5.94 -15.80
C ASP A 12 -24.89 4.49 -15.29
N ALA A 13 -25.84 3.66 -15.72
CA ALA A 13 -25.97 2.27 -15.29
C ALA A 13 -25.69 1.26 -16.41
N THR A 14 -25.90 1.59 -17.68
CA THR A 14 -25.83 0.62 -18.78
C THR A 14 -24.62 0.87 -19.66
N PHE A 15 -23.85 -0.18 -19.92
CA PHE A 15 -22.68 -0.13 -20.78
C PHE A 15 -22.52 -1.43 -21.57
N LEU A 16 -21.68 -1.39 -22.59
CA LEU A 16 -21.32 -2.48 -23.47
C LEU A 16 -19.81 -2.74 -23.37
N TRP A 17 -19.44 -4.01 -23.43
CA TRP A 17 -18.08 -4.47 -23.73
C TRP A 17 -18.06 -5.35 -24.97
N ASP A 18 -17.13 -5.07 -25.87
CA ASP A 18 -16.66 -6.07 -26.84
C ASP A 18 -15.42 -6.74 -26.27
N VAL A 19 -15.51 -8.04 -26.07
CA VAL A 19 -14.44 -8.87 -25.49
C VAL A 19 -13.80 -9.71 -26.57
N GLU A 20 -12.48 -9.70 -26.63
CA GLU A 20 -11.70 -10.59 -27.50
C GLU A 20 -11.78 -12.03 -26.97
N ALA A 21 -12.54 -12.86 -27.68
CA ALA A 21 -12.75 -14.27 -27.34
C ALA A 21 -13.03 -15.09 -28.63
N PRO A 22 -12.01 -15.36 -29.46
CA PRO A 22 -12.20 -15.92 -30.80
C PRO A 22 -12.93 -17.27 -30.81
N ASP A 23 -12.58 -18.18 -29.91
CA ASP A 23 -13.20 -19.51 -29.81
C ASP A 23 -14.69 -19.44 -29.42
N ILE A 24 -15.02 -18.48 -28.55
CA ILE A 24 -16.39 -18.23 -28.11
C ILE A 24 -17.18 -17.61 -29.25
N ALA A 25 -16.64 -16.57 -29.91
CA ALA A 25 -17.28 -15.90 -31.04
C ALA A 25 -17.55 -16.88 -32.20
N ALA A 26 -16.63 -17.79 -32.49
CA ALA A 26 -16.77 -18.82 -33.52
C ALA A 26 -17.91 -19.82 -33.24
N SER A 27 -18.30 -20.00 -31.98
CA SER A 27 -19.36 -20.93 -31.58
C SER A 27 -20.64 -20.23 -31.13
N ALA A 28 -20.62 -18.91 -30.97
CA ALA A 28 -21.73 -18.14 -30.45
C ALA A 28 -22.94 -18.18 -31.41
N GLU A 29 -24.12 -18.33 -30.83
CA GLU A 29 -25.40 -18.36 -31.52
C GLU A 29 -26.41 -17.53 -30.70
N PRO A 30 -27.49 -17.02 -31.33
CA PRO A 30 -28.54 -16.29 -30.61
C PRO A 30 -29.10 -17.13 -29.45
N GLY A 31 -29.23 -16.53 -28.26
CA GLY A 31 -29.71 -17.22 -27.05
C GLY A 31 -28.62 -17.78 -26.14
N HIS A 32 -27.36 -17.83 -26.61
CA HIS A 32 -26.23 -18.21 -25.75
C HIS A 32 -25.86 -17.13 -24.72
N PHE A 33 -25.21 -17.58 -23.65
CA PHE A 33 -24.63 -16.72 -22.62
C PHE A 33 -23.20 -17.15 -22.28
N VAL A 34 -22.52 -16.35 -21.46
CA VAL A 34 -21.16 -16.57 -20.99
C VAL A 34 -21.11 -16.40 -19.47
N MET A 35 -20.18 -17.09 -18.81
CA MET A 35 -19.86 -16.88 -17.40
C MET A 35 -18.58 -16.06 -17.29
N LEU A 36 -18.63 -14.94 -16.57
CA LEU A 36 -17.50 -14.03 -16.37
C LEU A 36 -17.03 -14.04 -14.91
N ARG A 37 -15.70 -14.00 -14.69
CA ARG A 37 -15.07 -13.69 -13.39
C ARG A 37 -13.96 -12.66 -13.60
N LEU A 38 -13.99 -11.58 -12.81
CA LEU A 38 -13.07 -10.46 -12.99
C LEU A 38 -11.63 -10.78 -12.59
N TYR A 39 -11.45 -11.35 -11.40
CA TYR A 39 -10.16 -11.67 -10.78
C TYR A 39 -10.31 -12.83 -9.80
N ASP A 40 -9.20 -13.34 -9.29
CA ASP A 40 -9.24 -14.39 -8.29
C ASP A 40 -9.96 -13.96 -7.00
N GLY A 41 -10.96 -14.75 -6.58
CA GLY A 41 -11.88 -14.41 -5.49
C GLY A 41 -13.10 -13.56 -5.87
N ALA A 42 -13.23 -13.11 -7.14
CA ALA A 42 -14.43 -12.43 -7.61
C ALA A 42 -15.61 -13.40 -7.84
N GLU A 43 -16.82 -12.85 -7.86
CA GLU A 43 -18.05 -13.59 -8.21
C GLU A 43 -18.01 -14.07 -9.67
N ARG A 44 -18.56 -15.27 -9.92
CA ARG A 44 -18.86 -15.75 -11.28
C ARG A 44 -20.28 -15.35 -11.63
N ILE A 45 -20.44 -14.49 -12.64
CA ILE A 45 -21.75 -13.98 -13.07
C ILE A 45 -22.11 -14.44 -14.49
N PRO A 46 -23.38 -14.79 -14.76
CA PRO A 46 -23.85 -15.04 -16.12
C PRO A 46 -24.12 -13.71 -16.84
N LEU A 47 -23.69 -13.60 -18.10
CA LEU A 47 -24.00 -12.48 -18.99
C LEU A 47 -24.45 -13.02 -20.34
N THR A 48 -25.58 -12.56 -20.85
CA THR A 48 -26.06 -13.01 -22.16
C THR A 48 -25.19 -12.45 -23.29
N VAL A 49 -24.96 -13.25 -24.33
CA VAL A 49 -24.30 -12.78 -25.55
C VAL A 49 -25.26 -11.87 -26.30
N ALA A 50 -24.94 -10.58 -26.34
CA ALA A 50 -25.77 -9.56 -26.97
C ALA A 50 -25.47 -9.40 -28.47
N ASP A 51 -24.24 -9.68 -28.89
CA ASP A 51 -23.84 -9.76 -30.29
C ASP A 51 -22.51 -10.53 -30.39
N PHE A 52 -22.09 -10.88 -31.62
CA PHE A 52 -20.78 -11.49 -31.86
C PHE A 52 -20.29 -11.21 -33.28
N ASP A 53 -18.98 -11.07 -33.44
CA ASP A 53 -18.29 -10.89 -34.71
C ASP A 53 -17.28 -12.04 -34.87
N ARG A 54 -17.57 -12.96 -35.78
CA ARG A 54 -16.75 -14.17 -36.01
C ARG A 54 -15.42 -13.85 -36.67
N ASP A 55 -15.38 -12.83 -37.52
CA ASP A 55 -14.18 -12.47 -38.28
C ASP A 55 -13.18 -11.74 -37.37
N LYS A 56 -13.68 -10.92 -36.44
CA LYS A 56 -12.84 -10.21 -35.46
C LYS A 56 -12.63 -11.00 -34.17
N GLY A 57 -13.32 -12.13 -33.99
CA GLY A 57 -13.25 -12.94 -32.77
C GLY A 57 -13.80 -12.23 -31.53
N LEU A 58 -14.85 -11.41 -31.69
CA LEU A 58 -15.40 -10.57 -30.63
C LEU A 58 -16.75 -11.10 -30.14
N VAL A 59 -16.95 -11.04 -28.82
CA VAL A 59 -18.24 -11.28 -28.17
C VAL A 59 -18.68 -10.02 -27.48
N THR A 60 -19.87 -9.53 -27.82
CA THR A 60 -20.46 -8.34 -27.22
C THR A 60 -21.35 -8.72 -26.05
N VAL A 61 -21.12 -8.10 -24.89
CA VAL A 61 -22.00 -8.17 -23.73
C VAL A 61 -22.52 -6.77 -23.39
N VAL A 62 -23.79 -6.67 -23.05
CA VAL A 62 -24.40 -5.44 -22.53
C VAL A 62 -24.77 -5.68 -21.08
N VAL A 63 -24.36 -4.78 -20.20
CA VAL A 63 -24.39 -4.97 -18.75
C VAL A 63 -25.07 -3.76 -18.10
N GLN A 64 -25.91 -4.04 -17.10
CA GLN A 64 -26.45 -3.03 -16.21
C GLN A 64 -25.78 -3.12 -14.82
N ALA A 65 -25.15 -2.03 -14.38
CA ALA A 65 -24.43 -1.88 -13.12
C ALA A 65 -25.39 -1.81 -11.92
N LEU A 66 -25.94 -2.95 -11.50
CA LEU A 66 -26.87 -3.06 -10.38
C LEU A 66 -26.17 -3.52 -9.09
N GLY A 67 -25.42 -4.62 -9.16
CA GLY A 67 -24.73 -5.23 -8.02
C GLY A 67 -23.25 -4.86 -7.94
N LYS A 68 -22.57 -5.25 -6.85
CA LYS A 68 -21.14 -4.96 -6.60
C LYS A 68 -20.28 -5.30 -7.81
N THR A 69 -20.42 -6.53 -8.35
CA THR A 69 -19.59 -7.02 -9.47
C THR A 69 -19.80 -6.20 -10.74
N THR A 70 -21.05 -5.90 -11.12
CA THR A 70 -21.33 -5.13 -12.34
C THR A 70 -21.04 -3.63 -12.22
N ARG A 71 -21.10 -3.07 -10.99
CA ARG A 71 -20.59 -1.72 -10.72
C ARG A 71 -19.06 -1.67 -10.81
N GLU A 72 -18.38 -2.68 -10.29
CA GLU A 72 -16.93 -2.79 -10.39
C GLU A 72 -16.47 -2.94 -11.85
N MET A 73 -17.17 -3.72 -12.66
CA MET A 73 -16.97 -3.75 -14.12
C MET A 73 -17.00 -2.33 -14.71
N ARG A 74 -18.08 -1.57 -14.45
CA ARG A 74 -18.23 -0.20 -14.95
C ARG A 74 -17.12 0.74 -14.46
N ASP A 75 -16.77 0.66 -13.18
CA ASP A 75 -15.95 1.70 -12.53
C ASP A 75 -14.45 1.42 -12.67
N LYS A 76 -14.02 0.15 -12.64
CA LYS A 76 -12.60 -0.22 -12.60
C LYS A 76 -12.03 -0.73 -13.94
N PHE A 77 -12.85 -1.29 -14.83
CA PHE A 77 -12.38 -1.89 -16.08
C PHE A 77 -12.65 -0.98 -17.28
N LYS A 78 -11.58 -0.56 -17.95
CA LYS A 78 -11.61 0.36 -19.10
C LYS A 78 -11.31 -0.39 -20.39
N GLU A 79 -11.51 0.28 -21.52
CA GLU A 79 -11.05 -0.22 -22.81
C GLU A 79 -9.53 -0.48 -22.76
N GLY A 80 -9.09 -1.62 -23.29
CA GLY A 80 -7.71 -2.09 -23.24
C GLY A 80 -7.37 -2.98 -22.05
N GLU A 81 -8.13 -2.91 -20.95
CA GLU A 81 -7.95 -3.76 -19.77
C GLU A 81 -8.35 -5.21 -20.04
N ALA A 82 -7.87 -6.11 -19.18
CA ALA A 82 -8.21 -7.53 -19.24
C ALA A 82 -8.72 -8.06 -17.90
N PHE A 83 -9.53 -9.11 -17.95
CA PHE A 83 -10.04 -9.83 -16.78
C PHE A 83 -9.73 -11.33 -16.89
N GLU A 84 -9.88 -12.08 -15.80
CA GLU A 84 -9.36 -13.44 -15.74
C GLU A 84 -10.12 -14.46 -16.58
N ASP A 85 -11.42 -14.64 -16.33
CA ASP A 85 -12.19 -15.76 -16.88
C ASP A 85 -13.42 -15.31 -17.68
N PHE A 86 -13.58 -15.93 -18.85
CA PHE A 86 -14.73 -15.77 -19.74
C PHE A 86 -15.05 -17.14 -20.36
N VAL A 87 -16.14 -17.77 -19.92
CA VAL A 87 -16.45 -19.15 -20.29
C VAL A 87 -17.74 -19.20 -21.10
N GLY A 88 -17.68 -19.76 -22.30
CA GLY A 88 -18.85 -20.07 -23.10
C GLY A 88 -18.50 -20.39 -24.56
N PRO A 89 -19.47 -20.31 -25.48
CA PRO A 89 -20.89 -20.06 -25.18
C PRO A 89 -21.51 -21.21 -24.36
N LEU A 90 -22.48 -20.88 -23.52
CA LEU A 90 -23.24 -21.81 -22.67
C LEU A 90 -24.74 -21.70 -22.94
N GLY A 91 -25.48 -22.71 -22.47
CA GLY A 91 -26.90 -22.87 -22.77
C GLY A 91 -27.14 -23.53 -24.13
N LEU A 92 -28.40 -23.49 -24.58
CA LEU A 92 -28.81 -23.91 -25.91
C LEU A 92 -29.12 -22.67 -26.76
N PRO A 93 -28.86 -22.72 -28.07
CA PRO A 93 -29.25 -21.64 -28.96
C PRO A 93 -30.77 -21.57 -29.08
N GLN A 94 -31.28 -20.38 -29.34
CA GLN A 94 -32.70 -20.16 -29.58
C GLN A 94 -33.13 -20.95 -30.82
N HIS A 95 -34.24 -21.67 -30.69
CA HIS A 95 -34.79 -22.41 -31.81
C HIS A 95 -35.48 -21.46 -32.80
N ILE A 96 -34.91 -21.35 -34.01
CA ILE A 96 -35.43 -20.53 -35.11
C ILE A 96 -36.41 -21.36 -35.95
N ASP A 97 -37.69 -21.27 -35.59
CA ASP A 97 -38.80 -21.91 -36.31
C ASP A 97 -39.03 -21.24 -37.68
N LYS A 98 -39.50 -22.00 -38.69
CA LYS A 98 -40.07 -21.40 -39.92
C LYS A 98 -41.50 -20.95 -39.65
N VAL A 99 -41.66 -19.66 -39.37
CA VAL A 99 -42.93 -19.00 -39.07
C VAL A 99 -43.08 -17.74 -39.92
N ASP A 100 -44.32 -17.28 -40.13
CA ASP A 100 -44.60 -16.15 -41.01
C ASP A 100 -44.40 -14.82 -40.29
N HIS A 101 -44.84 -14.70 -39.03
CA HIS A 101 -44.72 -13.47 -38.24
C HIS A 101 -44.29 -13.71 -36.79
N VAL A 102 -43.23 -13.02 -36.36
CA VAL A 102 -42.71 -13.05 -34.98
C VAL A 102 -42.70 -11.66 -34.36
N VAL A 103 -43.16 -11.57 -33.12
CA VAL A 103 -43.07 -10.35 -32.31
C VAL A 103 -42.00 -10.51 -31.23
N PHE A 104 -41.06 -9.57 -31.17
CA PHE A 104 -40.01 -9.51 -30.15
C PHE A 104 -40.33 -8.41 -29.15
N VAL A 105 -40.30 -8.72 -27.85
CA VAL A 105 -40.62 -7.77 -26.78
C VAL A 105 -39.44 -7.65 -25.82
N GLY A 106 -38.72 -6.54 -25.89
CA GLY A 106 -37.52 -6.27 -25.09
C GLY A 106 -37.76 -5.22 -24.03
N GLY A 107 -37.45 -5.53 -22.77
CA GLY A 107 -37.54 -4.58 -21.65
C GLY A 107 -36.18 -4.18 -21.11
N GLY A 108 -35.82 -2.91 -21.22
CA GLY A 108 -34.56 -2.36 -20.72
C GLY A 108 -33.35 -3.12 -21.26
N LEU A 109 -32.58 -3.76 -20.37
CA LEU A 109 -31.43 -4.59 -20.76
C LEU A 109 -31.81 -5.78 -21.65
N GLY A 110 -33.05 -6.28 -21.55
CA GLY A 110 -33.56 -7.39 -22.34
C GLY A 110 -33.64 -7.12 -23.85
N VAL A 111 -33.51 -5.86 -24.28
CA VAL A 111 -33.36 -5.48 -25.69
C VAL A 111 -32.07 -6.07 -26.29
N ALA A 112 -30.97 -6.06 -25.54
CA ALA A 112 -29.67 -6.53 -26.02
C ALA A 112 -29.66 -8.01 -26.44
N PRO A 113 -30.15 -8.97 -25.63
CA PRO A 113 -30.20 -10.38 -26.02
C PRO A 113 -31.30 -10.70 -27.05
N ILE A 114 -32.28 -9.82 -27.26
CA ILE A 114 -33.28 -9.99 -28.33
C ILE A 114 -32.70 -9.75 -29.70
N PHE A 115 -31.80 -8.77 -29.83
CA PHE A 115 -31.24 -8.37 -31.12
C PHE A 115 -30.71 -9.53 -31.97
N PRO A 116 -29.86 -10.45 -31.46
CA PRO A 116 -29.36 -11.56 -32.26
C PRO A 116 -30.48 -12.53 -32.66
N GLN A 117 -31.54 -12.68 -31.84
CA GLN A 117 -32.69 -13.51 -32.18
C GLN A 117 -33.54 -12.85 -33.28
N LEU A 118 -33.82 -11.55 -33.17
CA LEU A 118 -34.52 -10.76 -34.20
C LEU A 118 -33.82 -10.90 -35.55
N ARG A 119 -32.49 -10.70 -35.58
CA ARG A 119 -31.67 -10.82 -36.78
C ARG A 119 -31.77 -12.21 -37.40
N ALA A 120 -31.71 -13.27 -36.59
CA ALA A 120 -31.80 -14.65 -37.09
C ALA A 120 -33.16 -14.99 -37.69
N PHE A 121 -34.27 -14.58 -37.06
CA PHE A 121 -35.62 -14.80 -37.60
C PHE A 121 -35.89 -13.96 -38.86
N LYS A 122 -35.37 -12.73 -38.91
CA LYS A 122 -35.43 -11.90 -40.12
C LYS A 122 -34.71 -12.56 -41.29
N GLN A 123 -33.51 -13.08 -41.04
CA GLN A 123 -32.70 -13.79 -42.03
C GLN A 123 -33.32 -15.13 -42.46
N SER A 124 -34.14 -15.77 -41.62
CA SER A 124 -34.91 -16.95 -42.01
C SER A 124 -36.17 -16.64 -42.83
N GLY A 125 -36.46 -15.36 -43.07
CA GLY A 125 -37.56 -14.89 -43.92
C GLY A 125 -38.87 -14.56 -43.19
N ALA A 126 -38.88 -14.55 -41.85
CA ALA A 126 -40.07 -14.15 -41.10
C ALA A 126 -40.30 -12.63 -41.19
N ARG A 127 -41.58 -12.20 -41.18
CA ARG A 127 -41.93 -10.83 -40.84
C ARG A 127 -41.63 -10.62 -39.36
N THR A 128 -41.06 -9.48 -39.01
CA THR A 128 -40.62 -9.20 -37.64
C THR A 128 -41.17 -7.87 -37.12
N THR A 129 -41.80 -7.92 -35.95
CA THR A 129 -42.21 -6.70 -35.21
C THR A 129 -41.42 -6.65 -33.92
N ALA A 130 -40.74 -5.55 -33.63
CA ALA A 130 -40.01 -5.35 -32.38
C ALA A 130 -40.71 -4.32 -31.50
N ILE A 131 -40.91 -4.64 -30.24
CA ILE A 131 -41.46 -3.77 -29.20
C ILE A 131 -40.37 -3.59 -28.13
N MET A 132 -39.85 -2.37 -28.00
CA MET A 132 -38.78 -2.04 -27.05
C MET A 132 -39.33 -1.14 -25.95
N GLY A 133 -39.22 -1.58 -24.69
CA GLY A 133 -39.69 -0.88 -23.52
C GLY A 133 -38.56 -0.30 -22.68
N PHE A 134 -38.64 0.98 -22.37
CA PHE A 134 -37.71 1.67 -21.48
C PHE A 134 -38.47 2.53 -20.47
N ARG A 135 -37.80 2.94 -19.38
CA ARG A 135 -38.45 3.83 -18.40
C ARG A 135 -38.56 5.26 -18.92
N THR A 136 -37.50 5.72 -19.59
CA THR A 136 -37.34 7.09 -20.11
C THR A 136 -36.55 7.06 -21.41
N LYS A 137 -36.60 8.16 -22.18
CA LYS A 137 -35.86 8.34 -23.44
C LYS A 137 -34.34 8.11 -23.29
N ASP A 138 -33.75 8.58 -22.20
CA ASP A 138 -32.29 8.54 -21.99
C ASP A 138 -31.74 7.11 -21.79
N LEU A 139 -32.63 6.13 -21.61
CA LEU A 139 -32.25 4.73 -21.50
C LEU A 139 -32.38 3.96 -22.81
N VAL A 140 -32.93 4.58 -23.86
CA VAL A 140 -33.11 3.95 -25.17
C VAL A 140 -31.74 3.77 -25.84
N PHE A 141 -31.41 2.54 -26.22
CA PHE A 141 -30.19 2.20 -26.97
C PHE A 141 -30.49 1.22 -28.10
N TRP A 142 -29.61 1.19 -29.11
CA TRP A 142 -29.69 0.27 -30.26
C TRP A 142 -30.95 0.39 -31.13
N GLU A 143 -31.65 1.51 -31.08
CA GLU A 143 -32.79 1.78 -31.97
C GLU A 143 -32.41 1.60 -33.46
N ASP A 144 -31.30 2.19 -33.89
CA ASP A 144 -30.84 2.10 -35.29
C ASP A 144 -30.54 0.66 -35.71
N LYS A 145 -29.92 -0.12 -34.81
CA LYS A 145 -29.69 -1.56 -35.02
C LYS A 145 -31.00 -2.32 -35.21
N PHE A 146 -32.02 -2.02 -34.40
CA PHE A 146 -33.31 -2.68 -34.50
C PHE A 146 -34.08 -2.28 -35.78
N ARG A 147 -34.00 -1.01 -36.20
CA ARG A 147 -34.62 -0.52 -37.44
C ARG A 147 -34.13 -1.25 -38.69
N GLU A 148 -32.90 -1.76 -38.68
CA GLU A 148 -32.34 -2.53 -39.80
C GLU A 148 -33.02 -3.89 -40.00
N PHE A 149 -33.43 -4.55 -38.91
CA PHE A 149 -33.94 -5.93 -38.97
C PHE A 149 -35.45 -6.05 -38.68
N ALA A 150 -36.06 -5.07 -38.01
CA ALA A 150 -37.50 -5.06 -37.72
C ALA A 150 -38.30 -4.44 -38.87
N ASP A 151 -39.32 -5.15 -39.39
CA ASP A 151 -40.28 -4.59 -40.36
C ASP A 151 -41.17 -3.52 -39.72
N GLU A 152 -41.41 -3.66 -38.43
CA GLU A 152 -42.11 -2.68 -37.62
C GLU A 152 -41.41 -2.56 -36.25
N LEU A 153 -41.01 -1.34 -35.90
CA LEU A 153 -40.39 -1.03 -34.61
C LEU A 153 -41.30 -0.11 -33.80
N ILE A 154 -41.68 -0.58 -32.61
CA ILE A 154 -42.48 0.16 -31.63
C ILE A 154 -41.61 0.39 -30.41
N ILE A 155 -41.43 1.66 -30.04
CA ILE A 155 -40.71 2.02 -28.81
C ILE A 155 -41.74 2.52 -27.81
N CYS A 156 -41.71 1.98 -26.59
CA CYS A 156 -42.56 2.35 -25.49
C CYS A 156 -41.71 2.94 -24.36
N THR A 157 -42.15 4.06 -23.80
CA THR A 157 -41.58 4.62 -22.56
C THR A 157 -42.61 4.70 -21.46
N ASP A 158 -42.26 4.24 -20.26
CA ASP A 158 -43.16 4.23 -19.10
C ASP A 158 -43.67 5.65 -18.76
N ASP A 159 -42.80 6.66 -18.91
CA ASP A 159 -43.12 8.07 -18.66
C ASP A 159 -43.66 8.84 -19.89
N GLY A 160 -43.72 8.19 -21.06
CA GLY A 160 -44.14 8.82 -22.32
C GLY A 160 -43.14 9.82 -22.91
N SER A 161 -41.90 9.85 -22.44
CA SER A 161 -40.85 10.75 -22.94
C SER A 161 -40.41 10.48 -24.39
N TYR A 162 -40.62 9.26 -24.91
CA TYR A 162 -40.28 8.87 -26.28
C TYR A 162 -41.09 7.69 -26.80
N GLY A 163 -41.50 7.74 -28.07
CA GLY A 163 -42.34 6.71 -28.68
C GLY A 163 -43.76 6.71 -28.10
N GLU A 164 -44.33 5.53 -27.89
CA GLU A 164 -45.67 5.36 -27.32
C GLU A 164 -45.63 5.40 -25.78
N PRO A 165 -46.56 6.12 -25.11
CA PRO A 165 -46.62 6.13 -23.66
C PRO A 165 -47.17 4.82 -23.10
N GLY A 166 -46.51 4.29 -22.06
CA GLY A 166 -46.98 3.16 -21.28
C GLY A 166 -46.20 1.86 -21.49
N LEU A 167 -46.77 0.75 -20.99
CA LEU A 167 -46.08 -0.54 -20.93
C LEU A 167 -46.09 -1.28 -22.28
N VAL A 168 -45.04 -2.05 -22.54
CA VAL A 168 -44.90 -2.91 -23.73
C VAL A 168 -46.05 -3.90 -23.92
N THR A 169 -46.74 -4.28 -22.85
CA THR A 169 -47.89 -5.20 -22.90
C THR A 169 -49.10 -4.59 -23.60
N ALA A 170 -49.28 -3.27 -23.51
CA ALA A 170 -50.36 -2.59 -24.24
C ALA A 170 -50.09 -2.56 -25.74
N ALA A 171 -48.84 -2.28 -26.13
CA ALA A 171 -48.41 -2.37 -27.52
C ALA A 171 -48.51 -3.81 -28.05
N LEU A 172 -48.10 -4.79 -27.23
CA LEU A 172 -48.18 -6.22 -27.56
C LEU A 172 -49.63 -6.66 -27.80
N GLU A 173 -50.56 -6.31 -26.92
CA GLU A 173 -51.99 -6.63 -27.06
C GLU A 173 -52.56 -6.08 -28.38
N ARG A 174 -52.20 -4.84 -28.73
CA ARG A 174 -52.61 -4.22 -29.99
C ARG A 174 -52.07 -4.97 -31.20
N VAL A 175 -50.77 -5.31 -31.20
CA VAL A 175 -50.13 -6.05 -32.30
C VAL A 175 -50.75 -7.44 -32.44
N ILE A 176 -50.97 -8.17 -31.35
CA ILE A 176 -51.55 -9.52 -31.38
C ILE A 176 -52.97 -9.48 -31.95
N THR A 177 -53.79 -8.52 -31.51
CA THR A 177 -55.18 -8.38 -31.95
C THR A 177 -55.27 -8.02 -33.44
N GLN A 178 -54.35 -7.19 -33.93
CA GLN A 178 -54.39 -6.68 -35.31
C GLN A 178 -53.69 -7.58 -36.31
N GLN A 179 -52.54 -8.16 -35.93
CA GLN A 179 -51.62 -8.82 -36.86
C GLN A 179 -51.57 -10.34 -36.68
N LYS A 180 -52.04 -10.87 -35.55
CA LYS A 180 -52.10 -12.32 -35.24
C LYS A 180 -50.78 -13.06 -35.50
N PRO A 181 -49.70 -12.72 -34.77
CA PRO A 181 -48.39 -13.34 -34.94
C PRO A 181 -48.41 -14.83 -34.55
N ASP A 182 -47.54 -15.61 -35.17
CA ASP A 182 -47.38 -17.04 -34.87
C ASP A 182 -46.64 -17.25 -33.53
N LYS A 183 -45.72 -16.35 -33.21
CA LYS A 183 -44.81 -16.48 -32.06
C LYS A 183 -44.47 -15.12 -31.45
N VAL A 184 -44.36 -15.10 -30.12
CA VAL A 184 -43.80 -13.99 -29.35
C VAL A 184 -42.52 -14.46 -28.66
N VAL A 185 -41.49 -13.61 -28.66
CA VAL A 185 -40.27 -13.78 -27.87
C VAL A 185 -40.16 -12.58 -26.95
N ALA A 186 -40.26 -12.80 -25.64
CA ALA A 186 -40.19 -11.74 -24.63
C ALA A 186 -38.96 -11.92 -23.73
N ILE A 187 -38.10 -10.89 -23.66
CA ILE A 187 -36.90 -10.90 -22.82
C ILE A 187 -36.80 -9.58 -22.07
N GLY A 188 -36.67 -9.67 -20.74
CA GLY A 188 -36.54 -8.51 -19.88
C GLY A 188 -36.71 -8.88 -18.41
N PRO A 189 -37.10 -7.92 -17.56
CA PRO A 189 -37.38 -8.20 -16.15
C PRO A 189 -38.45 -9.28 -16.01
N MET A 190 -38.30 -10.16 -15.00
CA MET A 190 -39.24 -11.23 -14.69
C MET A 190 -40.72 -10.80 -14.66
N PRO A 191 -41.10 -9.67 -14.04
CA PRO A 191 -42.48 -9.18 -14.07
C PRO A 191 -42.99 -8.85 -15.48
N MET A 192 -42.13 -8.31 -16.35
CA MET A 192 -42.49 -7.98 -17.72
C MET A 192 -42.69 -9.25 -18.56
N MET A 193 -41.78 -10.21 -18.45
CA MET A 193 -41.90 -11.50 -19.15
C MET A 193 -43.18 -12.22 -18.73
N HIS A 194 -43.48 -12.28 -17.43
CA HIS A 194 -44.72 -12.84 -16.92
C HIS A 194 -45.95 -12.11 -17.47
N ALA A 195 -45.93 -10.77 -17.51
CA ALA A 195 -47.02 -10.00 -18.07
C ALA A 195 -47.23 -10.25 -19.57
N CYS A 196 -46.16 -10.38 -20.37
CA CYS A 196 -46.27 -10.73 -21.79
C CYS A 196 -46.87 -12.13 -22.01
N VAL A 197 -46.50 -13.08 -21.14
CA VAL A 197 -47.07 -14.45 -21.13
C VAL A 197 -48.58 -14.41 -20.85
N GLU A 198 -49.01 -13.62 -19.88
CA GLU A 198 -50.44 -13.49 -19.54
C GLU A 198 -51.22 -12.67 -20.58
N THR A 199 -50.61 -11.68 -21.23
CA THR A 199 -51.21 -10.97 -22.37
C THR A 199 -51.44 -11.90 -23.56
N THR A 200 -50.51 -12.80 -23.85
CA THR A 200 -50.60 -13.72 -25.01
C THR A 200 -51.49 -14.94 -24.76
N ARG A 201 -51.70 -15.33 -23.51
CA ARG A 201 -52.42 -16.56 -23.12
C ARG A 201 -53.87 -16.63 -23.66
N PRO A 202 -54.71 -15.58 -23.58
CA PRO A 202 -56.08 -15.61 -24.12
C PRO A 202 -56.14 -15.77 -25.64
N HIS A 203 -55.10 -15.33 -26.34
CA HIS A 203 -55.00 -15.38 -27.80
C HIS A 203 -54.38 -16.68 -28.31
N GLY A 204 -53.86 -17.54 -27.42
CA GLY A 204 -53.24 -18.82 -27.79
C GLY A 204 -51.95 -18.68 -28.59
N VAL A 205 -51.29 -17.52 -28.55
CA VAL A 205 -50.03 -17.25 -29.27
C VAL A 205 -48.87 -17.86 -28.48
N LYS A 206 -48.01 -18.65 -29.14
CA LYS A 206 -46.85 -19.28 -28.49
C LYS A 206 -45.85 -18.21 -28.03
N THR A 207 -45.54 -18.20 -26.73
CA THR A 207 -44.67 -17.17 -26.13
C THR A 207 -43.45 -17.78 -25.50
N MET A 208 -42.27 -17.45 -26.04
CA MET A 208 -40.97 -17.84 -25.48
C MET A 208 -40.46 -16.73 -24.56
N VAL A 209 -39.88 -17.12 -23.42
CA VAL A 209 -39.24 -16.21 -22.47
C VAL A 209 -37.82 -16.67 -22.16
N SER A 210 -36.89 -15.72 -22.07
CA SER A 210 -35.49 -15.99 -21.71
C SER A 210 -35.26 -15.74 -20.22
N LEU A 211 -35.13 -16.82 -19.45
CA LEU A 211 -35.13 -16.77 -17.99
C LEU A 211 -33.76 -16.38 -17.42
N ASN A 212 -33.71 -15.26 -16.72
CA ASN A 212 -32.55 -14.85 -15.93
C ASN A 212 -32.55 -15.55 -14.55
N THR A 213 -32.23 -16.84 -14.53
CA THR A 213 -32.13 -17.62 -13.29
C THR A 213 -30.79 -17.36 -12.56
N ILE A 214 -30.71 -17.64 -11.26
CA ILE A 214 -29.44 -17.56 -10.52
C ILE A 214 -28.51 -18.68 -10.99
N MET A 215 -27.35 -18.34 -11.58
CA MET A 215 -26.36 -19.29 -12.09
C MET A 215 -24.99 -19.10 -11.42
N VAL A 216 -24.24 -20.20 -11.21
CA VAL A 216 -22.90 -20.16 -10.60
C VAL A 216 -21.87 -20.87 -11.48
N ASP A 217 -22.15 -22.10 -11.90
CA ASP A 217 -21.22 -22.86 -12.75
C ASP A 217 -21.49 -22.67 -14.26
N GLY A 218 -22.77 -22.54 -14.65
CA GLY A 218 -23.22 -22.38 -16.03
C GLY A 218 -23.33 -23.67 -16.83
N THR A 219 -23.06 -24.83 -16.22
CA THR A 219 -23.02 -26.16 -16.87
C THR A 219 -23.97 -27.19 -16.23
N GLY A 220 -24.80 -26.76 -15.28
CA GLY A 220 -25.81 -27.59 -14.61
C GLY A 220 -25.31 -28.34 -13.37
N MET A 221 -24.01 -28.33 -13.07
CA MET A 221 -23.44 -29.11 -11.97
C MET A 221 -23.94 -28.66 -10.59
N CYS A 222 -24.18 -27.36 -10.37
CA CYS A 222 -24.60 -26.86 -9.06
C CYS A 222 -26.12 -26.92 -8.83
N GLY A 223 -26.91 -27.02 -9.90
CA GLY A 223 -28.38 -26.97 -9.85
C GLY A 223 -28.99 -25.65 -9.34
N SER A 224 -28.24 -24.55 -9.31
CA SER A 224 -28.75 -23.23 -8.93
C SER A 224 -29.76 -22.69 -9.96
N CYS A 225 -29.48 -22.91 -11.25
CA CYS A 225 -30.25 -22.42 -12.39
C CYS A 225 -31.59 -23.16 -12.60
N ARG A 226 -31.97 -24.03 -11.67
CA ARG A 226 -33.17 -24.88 -11.81
C ARG A 226 -34.46 -24.07 -11.79
N VAL A 227 -35.41 -24.51 -12.60
CA VAL A 227 -36.75 -23.95 -12.76
C VAL A 227 -37.73 -25.06 -13.10
N THR A 228 -38.96 -24.98 -12.59
CA THR A 228 -40.05 -25.87 -12.98
C THR A 228 -40.71 -25.39 -14.28
N VAL A 229 -40.70 -26.24 -15.30
CA VAL A 229 -41.34 -25.98 -16.61
C VAL A 229 -42.20 -27.18 -16.99
N GLY A 230 -43.51 -26.98 -17.10
CA GLY A 230 -44.46 -28.04 -17.46
C GLY A 230 -44.56 -29.16 -16.44
N GLY A 231 -44.25 -28.88 -15.16
CA GLY A 231 -44.24 -29.87 -14.08
C GLY A 231 -42.92 -30.65 -13.96
N GLU A 232 -41.93 -30.38 -14.81
CA GLU A 232 -40.60 -30.98 -14.74
C GLU A 232 -39.55 -29.97 -14.29
N VAL A 233 -38.54 -30.44 -13.55
CA VAL A 233 -37.37 -29.62 -13.22
C VAL A 233 -36.46 -29.56 -14.44
N LYS A 234 -36.19 -28.34 -14.90
CA LYS A 234 -35.22 -28.00 -15.95
C LYS A 234 -34.10 -27.15 -15.37
N PHE A 235 -32.96 -27.11 -16.06
CA PHE A 235 -31.79 -26.32 -15.74
C PHE A 235 -31.60 -25.27 -16.83
N ALA A 236 -31.91 -24.01 -16.58
CA ALA A 236 -31.82 -22.94 -17.59
C ALA A 236 -30.42 -22.79 -18.22
N CYS A 237 -29.38 -23.24 -17.51
CA CYS A 237 -28.00 -23.22 -17.98
C CYS A 237 -27.63 -24.38 -18.92
N VAL A 238 -28.42 -25.47 -18.96
CA VAL A 238 -28.18 -26.66 -19.80
C VAL A 238 -29.29 -26.88 -20.81
N ASP A 239 -30.53 -26.77 -20.37
CA ASP A 239 -31.73 -26.91 -21.21
C ASP A 239 -32.03 -25.65 -22.04
N GLY A 240 -31.16 -24.63 -21.95
CA GLY A 240 -31.31 -23.33 -22.60
C GLY A 240 -32.06 -22.32 -21.73
N PRO A 241 -31.74 -21.02 -21.81
CA PRO A 241 -32.45 -20.00 -21.04
C PRO A 241 -33.87 -19.74 -21.58
N ASP A 242 -34.16 -20.12 -22.82
CA ASP A 242 -35.39 -19.81 -23.53
C ASP A 242 -36.43 -20.94 -23.38
N PHE A 243 -37.49 -20.67 -22.62
CA PHE A 243 -38.57 -21.63 -22.35
C PHE A 243 -39.93 -21.14 -22.85
N ASP A 244 -40.85 -22.09 -23.04
CA ASP A 244 -42.27 -21.79 -23.25
C ASP A 244 -42.85 -21.16 -21.98
N GLY A 245 -43.09 -19.85 -22.04
CA GLY A 245 -43.52 -19.04 -20.90
C GLY A 245 -44.86 -19.50 -20.32
N HIS A 246 -45.74 -20.13 -21.11
CA HIS A 246 -47.02 -20.63 -20.60
C HIS A 246 -46.86 -21.81 -19.63
N LYS A 247 -45.69 -22.47 -19.64
CA LYS A 247 -45.36 -23.64 -18.83
C LYS A 247 -44.43 -23.33 -17.65
N VAL A 248 -43.88 -22.13 -17.55
CA VAL A 248 -42.94 -21.73 -16.50
C VAL A 248 -43.68 -21.46 -15.19
N ASP A 249 -43.18 -22.01 -14.07
CA ASP A 249 -43.61 -21.60 -12.74
C ASP A 249 -42.95 -20.27 -12.34
N PHE A 250 -43.61 -19.17 -12.68
CA PHE A 250 -43.14 -17.83 -12.32
C PHE A 250 -43.15 -17.58 -10.82
N HIS A 251 -44.02 -18.21 -10.03
CA HIS A 251 -44.08 -17.99 -8.58
C HIS A 251 -42.85 -18.58 -7.89
N GLU A 252 -42.49 -19.82 -8.22
CA GLU A 252 -41.25 -20.45 -7.77
C GLU A 252 -40.04 -19.59 -8.15
N LEU A 253 -39.95 -19.17 -9.41
CA LEU A 253 -38.80 -18.44 -9.91
C LEU A 253 -38.60 -17.07 -9.21
N HIS A 254 -39.69 -16.35 -8.93
CA HIS A 254 -39.64 -15.11 -8.14
C HIS A 254 -39.16 -15.34 -6.71
N ALA A 255 -39.58 -16.43 -6.06
CA ALA A 255 -39.12 -16.76 -4.71
C ALA A 255 -37.62 -17.10 -4.72
N ARG A 256 -37.16 -17.84 -5.74
CA ARG A 256 -35.75 -18.21 -5.89
C ARG A 256 -34.84 -16.99 -6.10
N GLN A 257 -35.24 -16.03 -6.93
CA GLN A 257 -34.44 -14.81 -7.18
C GLN A 257 -34.22 -13.96 -5.92
N LYS A 258 -35.11 -14.01 -4.93
CA LYS A 258 -34.98 -13.21 -3.70
C LYS A 258 -34.02 -13.79 -2.66
N ARG A 259 -33.50 -15.00 -2.88
CA ARG A 259 -32.76 -15.77 -1.86
C ARG A 259 -31.52 -15.05 -1.31
N PHE A 260 -30.79 -14.30 -2.14
CA PHE A 260 -29.54 -13.64 -1.77
C PHE A 260 -29.66 -12.11 -1.61
N LYS A 261 -30.89 -11.62 -1.49
CA LYS A 261 -31.14 -10.17 -1.50
C LYS A 261 -30.42 -9.46 -0.36
N THR A 262 -30.38 -10.06 0.83
CA THR A 262 -29.70 -9.51 2.01
C THR A 262 -28.19 -9.46 1.84
N GLU A 263 -27.59 -10.48 1.24
CA GLU A 263 -26.15 -10.56 0.97
C GLU A 263 -25.75 -9.56 -0.13
N GLU A 264 -26.54 -9.44 -1.19
CA GLU A 264 -26.34 -8.45 -2.26
C GLU A 264 -26.41 -7.02 -1.74
N ASP A 265 -27.39 -6.71 -0.88
CA ASP A 265 -27.56 -5.38 -0.29
C ASP A 265 -26.34 -5.02 0.59
N LYS A 266 -25.88 -5.96 1.45
CA LYS A 266 -24.65 -5.79 2.24
C LYS A 266 -23.41 -5.58 1.36
N ALA A 267 -23.26 -6.35 0.29
CA ALA A 267 -22.12 -6.23 -0.63
C ALA A 267 -22.13 -4.87 -1.34
N ASN A 268 -23.30 -4.38 -1.74
CA ASN A 268 -23.46 -3.06 -2.35
C ASN A 268 -23.17 -1.92 -1.36
N GLU A 269 -23.66 -2.01 -0.13
CA GLU A 269 -23.36 -1.03 0.94
C GLU A 269 -21.85 -0.97 1.23
N HIS A 270 -21.21 -2.14 1.37
CA HIS A 270 -19.77 -2.24 1.57
C HIS A 270 -18.97 -1.64 0.40
N PHE A 271 -19.36 -1.96 -0.84
CA PHE A 271 -18.70 -1.40 -2.02
C PHE A 271 -18.88 0.12 -2.10
N ALA A 272 -20.09 0.62 -1.87
CA ALA A 272 -20.38 2.05 -1.86
C ALA A 272 -19.59 2.79 -0.78
N HIS A 273 -19.45 2.19 0.41
CA HIS A 273 -18.63 2.73 1.49
C HIS A 273 -17.17 2.86 1.07
N VAL A 274 -16.58 1.81 0.49
CA VAL A 274 -15.20 1.84 -0.01
C VAL A 274 -15.02 2.89 -1.11
N CYS A 275 -15.91 2.92 -2.12
CA CYS A 275 -15.85 3.93 -3.18
C CYS A 275 -15.94 5.36 -2.64
N ASN A 276 -16.76 5.59 -1.61
CA ASN A 276 -16.83 6.89 -0.94
C ASN A 276 -15.54 7.23 -0.18
N LEU A 277 -14.92 6.26 0.50
CA LEU A 277 -13.62 6.45 1.15
C LEU A 277 -12.52 6.76 0.13
N GLU A 278 -12.46 6.02 -0.97
CA GLU A 278 -11.50 6.27 -2.07
C GLU A 278 -11.67 7.68 -2.63
N LYS A 279 -12.92 8.08 -2.93
CA LYS A 279 -13.23 9.44 -3.39
C LYS A 279 -12.74 10.49 -2.39
N GLN A 280 -13.05 10.33 -1.10
CA GLN A 280 -12.65 11.30 -0.08
C GLN A 280 -11.14 11.37 0.11
N LEU A 281 -10.48 10.23 0.23
CA LEU A 281 -9.06 10.14 0.61
C LEU A 281 -8.10 10.33 -0.55
N ILE A 282 -8.47 9.93 -1.77
CA ILE A 282 -7.63 9.98 -2.97
C ILE A 282 -8.02 11.13 -3.87
N VAL A 283 -9.28 11.20 -4.31
CA VAL A 283 -9.73 12.20 -5.30
C VAL A 283 -9.84 13.59 -4.66
N GLU A 284 -10.48 13.69 -3.50
CA GLU A 284 -10.67 14.96 -2.79
C GLU A 284 -9.48 15.32 -1.88
N GLY A 285 -8.52 14.40 -1.71
CA GLY A 285 -7.34 14.60 -0.86
C GLY A 285 -7.66 14.87 0.62
N LYS A 286 -8.86 14.52 1.10
CA LYS A 286 -9.29 14.83 2.47
C LYS A 286 -8.46 14.05 3.48
N ARG A 287 -7.58 14.78 4.17
CA ARG A 287 -6.95 14.32 5.41
C ARG A 287 -7.85 14.65 6.59
N ASN A 288 -7.90 13.79 7.62
CA ASN A 288 -8.86 13.92 8.73
C ASN A 288 -10.34 13.88 8.29
N TYR A 289 -10.67 12.95 7.39
CA TYR A 289 -12.03 12.77 6.84
C TYR A 289 -13.11 12.44 7.89
N LYS A 290 -12.73 12.15 9.14
CA LYS A 290 -13.62 11.85 10.27
C LYS A 290 -13.45 12.81 11.42
N LYS A 291 -14.55 13.06 12.14
CA LYS A 291 -14.55 13.83 13.39
C LYS A 291 -14.11 12.92 14.54
N LEU A 292 -13.16 13.38 15.36
CA LEU A 292 -12.70 12.62 16.55
C LEU A 292 -13.86 12.22 17.48
N ALA A 293 -14.89 13.06 17.60
CA ALA A 293 -16.05 12.81 18.45
C ALA A 293 -16.91 11.62 18.01
N THR A 294 -16.77 11.13 16.78
CA THR A 294 -17.55 10.00 16.25
C THR A 294 -16.79 8.67 16.34
N LEU A 295 -15.54 8.69 16.82
CA LEU A 295 -14.71 7.50 16.91
C LEU A 295 -15.07 6.66 18.14
N PRO A 296 -15.04 5.33 18.05
CA PRO A 296 -15.07 4.46 19.22
C PRO A 296 -13.91 4.80 20.18
N PRO A 297 -14.18 4.95 21.50
CA PRO A 297 -13.17 5.37 22.46
C PRO A 297 -12.09 4.31 22.71
N HIS A 298 -12.40 3.03 22.53
CA HIS A 298 -11.49 1.91 22.76
C HIS A 298 -11.03 1.28 21.45
N GLN A 299 -9.85 0.66 21.48
CA GLN A 299 -9.40 -0.24 20.42
C GLN A 299 -10.38 -1.41 20.29
N THR A 300 -10.55 -1.91 19.07
CA THR A 300 -11.23 -3.18 18.82
C THR A 300 -10.51 -4.26 19.64
N PRO A 301 -11.22 -5.02 20.50
CA PRO A 301 -10.60 -6.08 21.27
C PRO A 301 -9.99 -7.14 20.35
N MET A 302 -8.76 -7.58 20.66
CA MET A 302 -8.17 -8.74 19.99
C MET A 302 -8.65 -10.00 20.71
N PRO A 303 -9.13 -11.03 20.00
CA PRO A 303 -9.46 -12.30 20.63
C PRO A 303 -8.22 -12.95 21.24
N GLU A 304 -8.38 -13.48 22.46
CA GLU A 304 -7.33 -14.16 23.21
C GLU A 304 -7.79 -15.55 23.63
N ARG A 305 -6.84 -16.47 23.82
CA ARG A 305 -7.12 -17.74 24.50
C ARG A 305 -7.51 -17.48 25.95
N ASP A 306 -8.36 -18.35 26.49
CA ASP A 306 -8.70 -18.37 27.90
C ASP A 306 -7.44 -18.49 28.77
N ALA A 307 -7.41 -17.76 29.89
CA ALA A 307 -6.24 -17.66 30.74
C ALA A 307 -5.87 -19.00 31.41
N HIS A 308 -6.86 -19.79 31.82
CA HIS A 308 -6.63 -21.11 32.43
C HIS A 308 -6.17 -22.12 31.38
N GLU A 309 -6.76 -22.11 30.18
CA GLU A 309 -6.29 -22.96 29.07
C GLU A 309 -4.85 -22.62 28.67
N ARG A 310 -4.57 -21.34 28.38
CA ARG A 310 -3.29 -20.91 27.80
C ARG A 310 -2.11 -21.03 28.77
N ALA A 311 -2.36 -21.04 30.08
CA ALA A 311 -1.34 -21.27 31.11
C ALA A 311 -0.75 -22.69 31.08
N THR A 312 -1.34 -23.63 30.33
CA THR A 312 -0.93 -25.04 30.30
C THR A 312 -0.26 -25.46 28.99
N ASN A 313 -0.10 -24.54 28.03
CA ASN A 313 0.47 -24.86 26.73
C ASN A 313 1.21 -23.68 26.10
N PHE A 314 1.99 -23.97 25.06
CA PHE A 314 2.86 -23.02 24.37
C PHE A 314 2.25 -22.45 23.08
N LYS A 315 0.93 -22.60 22.86
CA LYS A 315 0.22 -21.99 21.72
C LYS A 315 0.13 -20.49 21.89
N GLU A 316 0.05 -19.77 20.78
CA GLU A 316 -0.08 -18.31 20.78
C GLU A 316 -1.30 -17.84 21.60
N VAL A 317 -1.08 -16.87 22.49
CA VAL A 317 -2.13 -16.32 23.37
C VAL A 317 -3.10 -15.44 22.60
N ASN A 318 -2.56 -14.46 21.88
CA ASN A 318 -3.34 -13.53 21.07
C ASN A 318 -3.64 -14.17 19.72
N LEU A 319 -4.91 -14.27 19.33
CA LEU A 319 -5.35 -15.00 18.14
C LEU A 319 -5.32 -14.16 16.84
N GLY A 320 -5.10 -12.85 16.94
CA GLY A 320 -5.10 -11.94 15.79
C GLY A 320 -6.51 -11.44 15.45
N TYR A 321 -6.61 -10.43 14.59
CA TYR A 321 -7.90 -9.94 14.11
C TYR A 321 -8.46 -10.80 12.97
N SER A 322 -9.79 -10.92 12.94
CA SER A 322 -10.53 -11.22 11.72
C SER A 322 -10.52 -10.03 10.75
N VAL A 323 -10.93 -10.27 9.50
CA VAL A 323 -11.07 -9.19 8.50
C VAL A 323 -12.02 -8.09 8.98
N GLU A 324 -13.13 -8.47 9.63
CA GLU A 324 -14.11 -7.50 10.13
C GLU A 324 -13.53 -6.63 11.25
N GLU A 325 -12.87 -7.24 12.24
CA GLU A 325 -12.24 -6.52 13.35
C GLU A 325 -11.11 -5.60 12.87
N ALA A 326 -10.31 -6.05 11.89
CA ALA A 326 -9.25 -5.25 11.30
C ALA A 326 -9.81 -4.02 10.55
N LEU A 327 -10.91 -4.19 9.81
CA LEU A 327 -11.60 -3.07 9.15
C LEU A 327 -12.18 -2.09 10.17
N GLN A 328 -12.84 -2.60 11.23
CA GLN A 328 -13.38 -1.77 12.32
C GLN A 328 -12.28 -0.96 13.02
N GLU A 329 -11.11 -1.56 13.29
CA GLU A 329 -9.99 -0.85 13.89
C GLU A 329 -9.34 0.14 12.91
N ALA A 330 -9.17 -0.24 11.64
CA ALA A 330 -8.64 0.65 10.59
C ALA A 330 -9.52 1.90 10.42
N GLU A 331 -10.84 1.78 10.56
CA GLU A 331 -11.81 2.87 10.52
C GLU A 331 -11.59 3.91 11.64
N ARG A 332 -10.89 3.56 12.74
CA ARG A 332 -10.54 4.52 13.79
C ARG A 332 -9.44 5.48 13.34
N CYS A 333 -8.61 5.10 12.37
CA CYS A 333 -7.57 5.97 11.84
C CYS A 333 -8.16 7.14 11.05
N ILE A 334 -7.80 8.37 11.46
CA ILE A 334 -8.31 9.60 10.84
C ILE A 334 -7.54 10.02 9.59
N GLN A 335 -6.46 9.34 9.21
CA GLN A 335 -5.58 9.75 8.10
C GLN A 335 -5.04 11.16 8.32
N CYS A 336 -4.25 11.32 9.39
CA CYS A 336 -3.66 12.59 9.84
C CYS A 336 -2.93 13.32 8.70
N ILE A 337 -3.06 14.65 8.67
CA ILE A 337 -2.25 15.52 7.79
C ILE A 337 -0.76 15.36 8.09
N THR A 338 -0.40 15.45 9.37
CA THR A 338 0.96 15.27 9.87
C THR A 338 0.99 14.03 10.77
N PRO A 339 1.33 12.85 10.24
CA PRO A 339 1.24 11.61 10.99
C PRO A 339 2.41 11.45 11.97
N THR A 340 2.15 11.77 13.24
CA THR A 340 3.14 11.58 14.33
C THR A 340 3.44 10.12 14.62
N CYS A 341 2.56 9.19 14.25
CA CYS A 341 2.77 7.75 14.41
C CYS A 341 3.96 7.23 13.58
N VAL A 342 4.24 7.82 12.41
CA VAL A 342 5.37 7.44 11.54
C VAL A 342 6.69 7.78 12.22
N ALA A 343 6.82 9.01 12.76
CA ALA A 343 7.99 9.42 13.55
C ALA A 343 8.17 8.59 14.83
N GLY A 344 7.08 8.08 15.40
CA GLY A 344 7.11 7.16 16.54
C GLY A 344 7.54 5.73 16.19
N CYS A 345 7.63 5.37 14.91
CA CYS A 345 8.09 4.06 14.45
C CYS A 345 9.60 4.11 14.16
N PRO A 346 10.45 3.32 14.86
CA PRO A 346 11.91 3.39 14.67
C PRO A 346 12.43 3.03 13.28
N VAL A 347 11.62 2.38 12.45
CA VAL A 347 11.96 2.06 11.05
C VAL A 347 11.14 2.88 10.04
N GLY A 348 10.29 3.81 10.51
CA GLY A 348 9.53 4.72 9.66
C GLY A 348 8.51 4.03 8.76
N ILE A 349 7.68 3.12 9.28
CA ILE A 349 6.56 2.56 8.51
C ILE A 349 5.57 3.67 8.16
N ASP A 350 5.13 3.74 6.89
CA ASP A 350 4.05 4.63 6.48
C ASP A 350 2.69 4.09 6.96
N ILE A 351 2.43 4.35 8.25
CA ILE A 351 1.25 3.85 8.97
C ILE A 351 -0.07 4.31 8.32
N PRO A 352 -0.25 5.61 8.00
CA PRO A 352 -1.47 6.06 7.32
C PRO A 352 -1.71 5.34 6.00
N VAL A 353 -0.68 5.16 5.17
CA VAL A 353 -0.84 4.54 3.85
C VAL A 353 -1.21 3.07 3.96
N PHE A 354 -0.54 2.27 4.80
CA PHE A 354 -0.93 0.86 4.90
C PHE A 354 -2.34 0.71 5.49
N ILE A 355 -2.71 1.53 6.49
CA ILE A 355 -4.07 1.49 7.06
C ILE A 355 -5.11 1.93 6.02
N ARG A 356 -4.78 2.89 5.16
CA ARG A 356 -5.65 3.30 4.05
C ARG A 356 -5.88 2.14 3.07
N ASN A 357 -4.84 1.37 2.76
CA ASN A 357 -4.98 0.18 1.91
C ASN A 357 -5.87 -0.89 2.58
N ILE A 358 -5.81 -1.04 3.91
CA ILE A 358 -6.77 -1.87 4.67
C ILE A 358 -8.20 -1.37 4.48
N LEU A 359 -8.45 -0.06 4.58
CA LEU A 359 -9.78 0.53 4.36
C LEU A 359 -10.30 0.26 2.94
N PHE A 360 -9.42 0.22 1.94
CA PHE A 360 -9.74 -0.13 0.56
C PHE A 360 -9.81 -1.63 0.30
N ARG A 361 -9.55 -2.45 1.33
CA ARG A 361 -9.51 -3.92 1.27
C ARG A 361 -8.42 -4.46 0.35
N ASP A 362 -7.36 -3.68 0.15
CA ASP A 362 -6.16 -4.06 -0.58
C ASP A 362 -5.05 -4.44 0.40
N PHE A 363 -5.13 -5.67 0.92
CA PHE A 363 -4.17 -6.16 1.91
C PHE A 363 -2.78 -6.39 1.32
N ASP A 364 -2.71 -6.68 0.03
CA ASP A 364 -1.45 -6.94 -0.68
C ASP A 364 -0.68 -5.62 -0.81
N ALA A 365 -1.33 -4.53 -1.23
CA ALA A 365 -0.73 -3.19 -1.23
C ALA A 365 -0.41 -2.67 0.18
N ALA A 366 -1.21 -3.03 1.19
CA ALA A 366 -0.89 -2.71 2.58
C ALA A 366 0.41 -3.39 3.03
N LEU A 367 0.61 -4.67 2.67
CA LEU A 367 1.82 -5.41 2.98
C LEU A 367 3.03 -4.83 2.25
N GLU A 368 2.89 -4.50 0.96
CA GLU A 368 3.95 -3.85 0.18
C GLU A 368 4.39 -2.52 0.80
N THR A 369 3.44 -1.72 1.28
CA THR A 369 3.74 -0.47 1.99
C THR A 369 4.59 -0.74 3.24
N ILE A 370 4.25 -1.78 4.02
CA ILE A 370 5.05 -2.12 5.20
C ILE A 370 6.46 -2.58 4.79
N TYR A 371 6.60 -3.39 3.73
CA TYR A 371 7.88 -3.91 3.23
C TYR A 371 8.88 -2.87 2.72
N GLN A 372 8.43 -1.63 2.46
CA GLN A 372 9.32 -0.50 2.17
C GLN A 372 10.18 -0.12 3.39
N SER A 373 9.66 -0.35 4.60
CA SER A 373 10.29 0.06 5.85
C SER A 373 10.64 -1.08 6.81
N SER A 374 9.86 -2.16 6.81
CA SER A 374 10.02 -3.30 7.71
C SER A 374 9.80 -4.60 6.95
N ILE A 375 10.74 -5.53 7.08
CA ILE A 375 10.67 -6.86 6.45
C ILE A 375 9.94 -7.90 7.30
N PHE A 376 9.57 -7.58 8.55
CA PHE A 376 9.00 -8.54 9.51
C PHE A 376 7.68 -8.08 10.15
N PRO A 377 6.64 -7.71 9.38
CA PRO A 377 5.37 -7.23 9.92
C PRO A 377 4.75 -8.19 10.95
N SER A 378 4.77 -9.51 10.67
CA SER A 378 4.25 -10.52 11.60
C SER A 378 5.04 -10.64 12.89
N ILE A 379 6.32 -10.23 12.92
CA ILE A 379 7.13 -10.25 14.14
C ILE A 379 6.95 -8.93 14.89
N CYS A 380 7.15 -7.80 14.21
CA CYS A 380 7.06 -6.45 14.78
C CYS A 380 5.68 -6.18 15.38
N GLY A 381 4.60 -6.53 14.69
CA GLY A 381 3.24 -6.38 15.19
C GLY A 381 2.96 -7.15 16.49
N ARG A 382 3.73 -8.20 16.80
CA ARG A 382 3.62 -9.01 18.04
C ARG A 382 4.49 -8.51 19.19
N VAL A 383 5.71 -8.06 18.90
CA VAL A 383 6.74 -7.89 19.93
C VAL A 383 7.17 -6.44 20.17
N CYS A 384 6.79 -5.51 19.30
CA CYS A 384 7.06 -4.08 19.53
C CYS A 384 6.33 -3.60 20.79
N PRO A 385 6.94 -2.75 21.63
CA PRO A 385 6.24 -2.06 22.71
C PRO A 385 5.54 -0.81 22.17
N GLN A 386 4.41 -1.00 21.47
CA GLN A 386 3.69 0.07 20.78
C GLN A 386 3.29 1.22 21.72
N GLU A 387 3.03 0.93 23.00
CA GLU A 387 2.70 1.87 24.06
C GLU A 387 3.82 2.89 24.37
N THR A 388 5.04 2.64 23.87
CA THR A 388 6.19 3.55 23.95
C THR A 388 6.67 4.04 22.57
N GLN A 389 5.98 3.66 21.49
CA GLN A 389 6.39 3.89 20.11
C GLN A 389 5.26 4.51 19.27
N CYS A 390 4.88 3.88 18.15
CA CYS A 390 3.93 4.43 17.18
C CYS A 390 2.56 4.75 17.80
N GLU A 391 2.03 3.89 18.67
CA GLU A 391 0.74 4.11 19.33
C GLU A 391 0.82 5.18 20.43
N ALA A 392 1.97 5.32 21.10
CA ALA A 392 2.22 6.40 22.06
C ALA A 392 2.13 7.78 21.40
N GLN A 393 2.55 7.88 20.14
CA GLN A 393 2.52 9.11 19.34
C GLN A 393 1.19 9.36 18.63
N CYS A 394 0.24 8.43 18.65
CA CYS A 394 -1.03 8.57 17.94
C CYS A 394 -1.84 9.77 18.47
N ILE A 395 -2.27 10.66 17.56
CA ILE A 395 -3.01 11.90 17.90
C ILE A 395 -4.34 11.60 18.61
N ILE A 396 -5.00 10.48 18.28
CA ILE A 396 -6.28 10.07 18.88
C ILE A 396 -6.18 9.96 20.41
N ARG A 397 -5.03 9.52 20.93
CA ARG A 397 -4.79 9.38 22.37
C ARG A 397 -4.97 10.70 23.14
N LYS A 398 -4.77 11.85 22.48
CA LYS A 398 -4.94 13.19 23.07
C LYS A 398 -6.41 13.59 23.22
N TYR A 399 -7.33 12.90 22.56
CA TYR A 399 -8.76 13.23 22.57
C TYR A 399 -9.50 12.46 23.65
N LYS A 400 -10.07 13.14 24.66
CA LYS A 400 -11.05 12.62 25.65
C LYS A 400 -10.79 11.17 26.10
N LYS A 401 -9.55 10.83 26.49
CA LYS A 401 -9.14 9.49 26.94
C LYS A 401 -9.36 8.35 25.94
N HIS A 402 -9.43 8.64 24.64
CA HIS A 402 -9.50 7.60 23.62
C HIS A 402 -8.18 6.83 23.59
N GLU A 403 -8.28 5.53 23.32
CA GLU A 403 -7.11 4.71 23.05
C GLU A 403 -6.56 5.01 21.65
N PRO A 404 -5.25 4.85 21.42
CA PRO A 404 -4.66 5.03 20.09
C PRO A 404 -5.22 4.00 19.10
N VAL A 405 -5.01 4.20 17.80
CA VAL A 405 -5.24 3.13 16.81
C VAL A 405 -4.33 1.96 17.16
N ALA A 406 -4.82 0.73 17.12
CA ALA A 406 -4.06 -0.49 17.40
C ALA A 406 -3.15 -0.85 16.20
N ILE A 407 -2.16 0.00 15.93
CA ILE A 407 -1.25 -0.10 14.79
C ILE A 407 -0.52 -1.44 14.78
N GLY A 408 -0.02 -1.90 15.93
CA GLY A 408 0.68 -3.19 15.99
C GLY A 408 -0.21 -4.37 15.63
N ARG A 409 -1.48 -4.32 16.02
CA ARG A 409 -2.48 -5.35 15.71
C ARG A 409 -2.84 -5.37 14.22
N LEU A 410 -2.94 -4.19 13.60
CA LEU A 410 -3.15 -4.06 12.15
C LEU A 410 -1.93 -4.51 11.34
N GLU A 411 -0.71 -4.14 11.76
CA GLU A 411 0.55 -4.61 11.16
C GLU A 411 0.64 -6.13 11.21
N ARG A 412 0.34 -6.72 12.37
CA ARG A 412 0.24 -8.18 12.55
C ARG A 412 -0.78 -8.79 11.59
N PHE A 413 -2.01 -8.24 11.56
CA PHE A 413 -3.08 -8.75 10.72
C PHE A 413 -2.65 -8.81 9.25
N ILE A 414 -2.03 -7.75 8.73
CA ILE A 414 -1.53 -7.72 7.36
C ILE A 414 -0.39 -8.71 7.13
N GLY A 415 0.59 -8.76 8.03
CA GLY A 415 1.70 -9.73 7.91
C GLY A 415 1.23 -11.20 7.92
N ASP A 416 0.13 -11.49 8.62
CA ASP A 416 -0.41 -12.85 8.76
C ASP A 416 -1.36 -13.25 7.62
N ASN A 417 -2.15 -12.31 7.07
CA ASN A 417 -3.26 -12.61 6.16
C ASN A 417 -3.05 -12.15 4.71
N ALA A 418 -2.18 -11.17 4.44
CA ALA A 418 -1.95 -10.70 3.09
C ALA A 418 -1.15 -11.72 2.26
N ARG A 419 -1.36 -11.72 0.94
CA ARG A 419 -0.60 -12.59 0.03
C ARG A 419 0.74 -11.97 -0.22
N ALA A 420 1.76 -12.51 0.43
CA ALA A 420 3.10 -12.02 0.21
C ALA A 420 3.57 -12.28 -1.23
N PRO A 421 4.21 -11.29 -1.88
CA PRO A 421 4.79 -11.48 -3.19
C PRO A 421 5.84 -12.58 -3.14
N LYS A 422 5.88 -13.41 -4.20
CA LYS A 422 6.93 -14.41 -4.35
C LYS A 422 8.28 -13.70 -4.43
N SER A 423 9.16 -13.99 -3.49
CA SER A 423 10.52 -13.48 -3.49
C SER A 423 11.27 -14.09 -4.67
N LYS A 424 11.89 -13.23 -5.49
CA LYS A 424 12.80 -13.66 -6.57
C LYS A 424 14.24 -13.41 -6.11
N PRO A 425 15.18 -14.32 -6.40
CA PRO A 425 16.59 -14.06 -6.17
C PRO A 425 17.02 -12.79 -6.88
N ILE A 426 17.75 -11.93 -6.17
CA ILE A 426 18.33 -10.73 -6.78
C ILE A 426 19.52 -11.16 -7.63
N ASP A 427 19.62 -10.61 -8.84
CA ASP A 427 20.78 -10.85 -9.70
C ASP A 427 22.01 -10.11 -9.15
N LEU A 428 22.89 -10.88 -8.50
CA LEU A 428 24.15 -10.39 -7.93
C LEU A 428 25.30 -10.35 -8.95
N SER A 429 25.03 -10.52 -10.26
CA SER A 429 26.05 -10.38 -11.32
C SER A 429 26.72 -8.99 -11.32
N LYS A 430 26.00 -7.97 -10.85
CA LYS A 430 26.47 -6.58 -10.70
C LYS A 430 26.57 -6.19 -9.24
N THR A 431 27.20 -7.03 -8.43
CA THR A 431 27.36 -6.73 -7.01
C THR A 431 28.31 -5.54 -6.79
N ILE A 432 27.96 -4.67 -5.83
CA ILE A 432 28.81 -3.53 -5.46
C ILE A 432 29.79 -3.86 -4.33
N GLY A 433 29.75 -5.09 -3.80
CA GLY A 433 30.66 -5.58 -2.78
C GLY A 433 30.10 -6.75 -1.99
N LYS A 434 30.94 -7.32 -1.12
CA LYS A 434 30.64 -8.50 -0.32
C LYS A 434 30.71 -8.18 1.17
N VAL A 435 29.65 -8.49 1.92
CA VAL A 435 29.53 -8.13 3.34
C VAL A 435 29.27 -9.36 4.21
N ALA A 436 30.05 -9.47 5.29
CA ALA A 436 29.83 -10.45 6.34
C ALA A 436 29.03 -9.83 7.48
N ILE A 437 27.93 -10.47 7.88
CA ILE A 437 27.12 -10.07 9.02
C ILE A 437 27.36 -11.06 10.15
N VAL A 438 27.74 -10.59 11.33
CA VAL A 438 28.02 -11.42 12.51
C VAL A 438 26.81 -11.39 13.44
N GLY A 439 26.00 -12.44 13.40
CA GLY A 439 24.77 -12.60 14.18
C GLY A 439 23.51 -12.54 13.33
N SER A 440 22.61 -13.49 13.53
CA SER A 440 21.32 -13.59 12.82
C SER A 440 20.13 -13.04 13.62
N GLY A 441 20.40 -12.14 14.58
CA GLY A 441 19.35 -11.43 15.31
C GLY A 441 18.65 -10.36 14.44
N PRO A 442 17.67 -9.64 14.99
CA PRO A 442 16.89 -8.64 14.24
C PRO A 442 17.73 -7.61 13.48
N ALA A 443 18.82 -7.11 14.09
CA ALA A 443 19.74 -6.18 13.43
C ALA A 443 20.43 -6.80 12.21
N GLY A 444 20.97 -8.01 12.35
CA GLY A 444 21.67 -8.71 11.28
C GLY A 444 20.73 -9.10 10.15
N LEU A 445 19.52 -9.56 10.46
CA LEU A 445 18.53 -9.92 9.45
C LEU A 445 18.02 -8.69 8.67
N ALA A 446 17.77 -7.56 9.36
CA ALA A 446 17.40 -6.30 8.71
C ALA A 446 18.52 -5.77 7.80
N ALA A 447 19.76 -5.79 8.28
CA ALA A 447 20.91 -5.40 7.48
C ALA A 447 21.07 -6.31 6.25
N ALA A 448 20.85 -7.62 6.42
CA ALA A 448 21.00 -8.57 5.33
C ALA A 448 19.99 -8.35 4.21
N ALA A 449 18.74 -8.05 4.56
CA ALA A 449 17.70 -7.79 3.59
C ALA A 449 17.99 -6.51 2.78
N ASP A 450 18.33 -5.42 3.47
CA ASP A 450 18.58 -4.13 2.83
C ASP A 450 19.85 -4.19 1.98
N LEU A 451 20.95 -4.78 2.49
CA LEU A 451 22.18 -4.97 1.70
C LEU A 451 21.95 -5.80 0.44
N THR A 452 21.20 -6.90 0.54
CA THR A 452 20.90 -7.73 -0.64
C THR A 452 20.05 -6.95 -1.67
N ARG A 453 19.09 -6.15 -1.21
CA ARG A 453 18.31 -5.21 -2.07
C ARG A 453 19.18 -4.11 -2.69
N TYR A 454 20.32 -3.80 -2.10
CA TYR A 454 21.31 -2.85 -2.61
C TYR A 454 22.37 -3.51 -3.52
N ASN A 455 22.12 -4.73 -4.01
CA ASN A 455 23.04 -5.54 -4.81
C ASN A 455 24.37 -5.86 -4.09
N VAL A 456 24.35 -6.03 -2.76
CA VAL A 456 25.53 -6.47 -1.99
C VAL A 456 25.43 -7.98 -1.74
N GLU A 457 26.50 -8.72 -2.07
CA GLU A 457 26.56 -10.13 -1.73
C GLU A 457 26.70 -10.29 -0.20
N THR A 458 25.65 -10.83 0.43
CA THR A 458 25.55 -10.88 1.88
C THR A 458 25.67 -12.31 2.42
N THR A 459 26.55 -12.50 3.41
CA THR A 459 26.65 -13.75 4.18
C THR A 459 26.49 -13.47 5.67
N VAL A 460 25.51 -14.11 6.29
CA VAL A 460 25.23 -14.02 7.73
C VAL A 460 25.85 -15.22 8.45
N TYR A 461 26.73 -14.93 9.41
CA TYR A 461 27.38 -15.90 10.28
C TYR A 461 26.67 -15.95 11.63
N GLU A 462 26.18 -17.13 12.01
CA GLU A 462 25.45 -17.36 13.26
C GLU A 462 26.18 -18.37 14.15
N ALA A 463 26.29 -18.06 15.44
CA ALA A 463 26.95 -18.91 16.42
C ALA A 463 26.14 -20.18 16.73
N LEU A 464 24.81 -20.05 16.81
CA LEU A 464 23.90 -21.15 17.09
C LEU A 464 23.61 -21.99 15.85
N HIS A 465 22.93 -23.12 16.06
CA HIS A 465 22.47 -24.02 15.00
C HIS A 465 21.16 -23.56 14.33
N VAL A 466 20.53 -22.50 14.84
CA VAL A 466 19.32 -21.87 14.30
C VAL A 466 19.53 -20.39 14.06
N LEU A 467 18.70 -19.81 13.19
CA LEU A 467 18.73 -18.39 12.81
C LEU A 467 17.61 -17.60 13.50
N GLY A 468 17.89 -16.36 13.90
CA GLY A 468 16.89 -15.43 14.47
C GLY A 468 17.27 -14.80 15.81
N GLY A 469 18.37 -15.24 16.43
CA GLY A 469 18.82 -14.73 17.73
C GLY A 469 17.73 -14.80 18.80
N VAL A 470 17.50 -13.70 19.51
CA VAL A 470 16.51 -13.62 20.61
C VAL A 470 15.08 -13.98 20.17
N LEU A 471 14.76 -13.87 18.87
CA LEU A 471 13.47 -14.28 18.33
C LEU A 471 13.25 -15.80 18.51
N GLN A 472 14.32 -16.60 18.41
CA GLN A 472 14.28 -18.05 18.57
C GLN A 472 14.49 -18.49 20.03
N TYR A 473 15.62 -18.11 20.64
CA TYR A 473 16.01 -18.65 21.95
C TYR A 473 15.37 -17.89 23.12
N GLY A 474 14.98 -16.63 22.94
CA GLY A 474 14.51 -15.75 24.01
C GLY A 474 12.99 -15.68 24.10
N ILE A 475 12.35 -15.16 23.05
CA ILE A 475 10.91 -14.92 23.03
C ILE A 475 10.17 -16.26 22.89
N PRO A 476 9.26 -16.64 23.82
CA PRO A 476 8.54 -17.91 23.75
C PRO A 476 7.52 -18.00 22.61
N SER A 477 7.19 -19.22 22.18
CA SER A 477 6.28 -19.47 21.06
C SER A 477 4.84 -19.03 21.31
N PHE A 478 4.41 -18.93 22.56
CA PHE A 478 3.08 -18.39 22.91
C PHE A 478 2.94 -16.88 22.64
N ARG A 479 4.06 -16.21 22.34
CA ARG A 479 4.15 -14.78 21.99
C ARG A 479 4.64 -14.57 20.56
N LEU A 480 5.58 -15.40 20.11
CA LEU A 480 6.13 -15.37 18.75
C LEU A 480 6.28 -16.80 18.21
N PRO A 481 5.30 -17.28 17.42
CA PRO A 481 5.36 -18.60 16.79
C PRO A 481 6.62 -18.82 15.93
N ARG A 482 7.15 -20.05 15.95
CA ARG A 482 8.42 -20.40 15.30
C ARG A 482 8.31 -20.46 13.78
N ASP A 483 7.18 -20.95 13.28
CA ASP A 483 6.84 -20.99 11.85
C ASP A 483 6.83 -19.60 11.21
N ILE A 484 6.43 -18.57 11.96
CA ILE A 484 6.50 -17.17 11.48
C ILE A 484 7.95 -16.75 11.27
N ILE A 485 8.84 -17.04 12.23
CA ILE A 485 10.27 -16.70 12.12
C ILE A 485 10.89 -17.43 10.93
N ASP A 486 10.61 -18.72 10.80
CA ASP A 486 11.13 -19.56 9.72
C ASP A 486 10.65 -19.06 8.34
N ARG A 487 9.38 -18.68 8.22
CA ARG A 487 8.81 -18.09 7.01
C ARG A 487 9.54 -16.80 6.60
N GLU A 488 9.79 -15.91 7.56
CA GLU A 488 10.48 -14.64 7.27
C GLU A 488 11.97 -14.86 6.90
N ILE A 489 12.64 -15.80 7.55
CA ILE A 489 14.02 -16.17 7.19
C ILE A 489 14.08 -16.84 5.83
N GLN A 490 13.08 -17.65 5.49
CA GLN A 490 13.01 -18.29 4.17
C GLN A 490 12.92 -17.25 3.05
N ARG A 491 12.15 -16.17 3.22
CA ARG A 491 12.14 -15.06 2.25
C ARG A 491 13.52 -14.44 2.05
N LEU A 492 14.31 -14.30 3.12
CA LEU A 492 15.67 -13.78 3.01
C LEU A 492 16.58 -14.73 2.21
N LYS A 493 16.42 -16.05 2.39
CA LYS A 493 17.12 -17.03 1.56
C LYS A 493 16.67 -16.93 0.10
N ASP A 494 15.37 -16.76 -0.14
CA ASP A 494 14.78 -16.69 -1.48
C ASP A 494 15.25 -15.46 -2.27
N ILE A 495 15.56 -14.33 -1.61
CA ILE A 495 16.16 -13.15 -2.26
C ILE A 495 17.68 -13.26 -2.45
N GLY A 496 18.35 -14.27 -1.87
CA GLY A 496 19.76 -14.57 -2.07
C GLY A 496 20.69 -14.41 -0.86
N VAL A 497 20.16 -14.17 0.34
CA VAL A 497 21.00 -14.09 1.57
C VAL A 497 21.58 -15.46 1.90
N LYS A 498 22.91 -15.53 2.07
CA LYS A 498 23.60 -16.75 2.52
C LYS A 498 23.66 -16.80 4.04
N PHE A 499 23.42 -17.96 4.63
CA PHE A 499 23.48 -18.18 6.08
C PHE A 499 24.44 -19.31 6.41
N GLU A 500 25.36 -19.06 7.35
CA GLU A 500 26.28 -20.06 7.90
C GLU A 500 26.12 -20.15 9.42
N THR A 501 25.49 -21.23 9.90
CA THR A 501 25.30 -21.52 11.32
C THR A 501 26.52 -22.22 11.93
N ASN A 502 26.54 -22.31 13.27
CA ASN A 502 27.64 -22.91 14.05
C ASN A 502 29.00 -22.22 13.84
N LYS A 503 29.01 -20.91 13.59
CA LYS A 503 30.22 -20.09 13.38
C LYS A 503 30.31 -19.04 14.48
N VAL A 504 31.11 -19.32 15.51
CA VAL A 504 31.40 -18.36 16.58
C VAL A 504 32.52 -17.43 16.10
N VAL A 505 32.17 -16.24 15.60
CA VAL A 505 33.14 -15.22 15.18
C VAL A 505 33.92 -14.71 16.40
N GLY A 506 35.23 -14.60 16.26
CA GLY A 506 36.19 -14.41 17.36
C GLY A 506 36.80 -15.71 17.91
N LYS A 507 36.28 -16.88 17.51
CA LYS A 507 36.86 -18.20 17.82
C LYS A 507 37.09 -19.06 16.59
N THR A 508 36.07 -19.21 15.74
CA THR A 508 36.15 -19.96 14.48
C THR A 508 37.01 -19.21 13.46
N PHE A 509 36.81 -17.89 13.39
CA PHE A 509 37.67 -16.94 12.68
C PHE A 509 37.43 -15.54 13.26
N THR A 510 38.42 -14.64 13.15
CA THR A 510 38.35 -13.25 13.61
C THR A 510 37.73 -12.32 12.55
N ILE A 511 37.41 -11.08 12.92
CA ILE A 511 36.95 -10.04 11.97
C ILE A 511 38.02 -9.80 10.88
N GLU A 512 39.30 -9.75 11.28
CA GLU A 512 40.42 -9.62 10.35
C GLU A 512 40.48 -10.78 9.34
N GLN A 513 40.25 -12.01 9.79
CA GLN A 513 40.22 -13.18 8.90
C GLN A 513 39.00 -13.19 7.97
N LEU A 514 37.87 -12.61 8.37
CA LEU A 514 36.74 -12.39 7.46
C LEU A 514 37.14 -11.43 6.34
N MET A 515 37.72 -10.28 6.69
CA MET A 515 38.11 -9.26 5.71
C MET A 515 39.24 -9.75 4.80
N ASN A 516 40.38 -10.10 5.39
CA ASN A 516 41.62 -10.39 4.66
C ASN A 516 41.69 -11.83 4.13
N GLY A 517 41.07 -12.79 4.82
CA GLY A 517 41.17 -14.22 4.49
C GLY A 517 40.02 -14.76 3.65
N ARG A 518 38.83 -14.16 3.74
CA ARG A 518 37.61 -14.61 3.03
C ARG A 518 37.08 -13.60 2.01
N GLY A 519 37.79 -12.48 1.84
CA GLY A 519 37.51 -11.46 0.83
C GLY A 519 36.21 -10.70 1.06
N PHE A 520 35.86 -10.44 2.33
CA PHE A 520 34.74 -9.56 2.65
C PHE A 520 35.22 -8.10 2.67
N ASP A 521 34.46 -7.23 2.01
CA ASP A 521 34.75 -5.81 1.91
C ASP A 521 34.40 -5.05 3.19
N ALA A 522 33.33 -5.48 3.87
CA ALA A 522 32.91 -4.94 5.16
C ALA A 522 32.38 -6.04 6.08
N VAL A 523 32.42 -5.76 7.38
CA VAL A 523 31.84 -6.61 8.43
C VAL A 523 30.85 -5.80 9.25
N PHE A 524 29.63 -6.30 9.40
CA PHE A 524 28.63 -5.75 10.31
C PHE A 524 28.47 -6.65 11.55
N VAL A 525 28.79 -6.12 12.72
CA VAL A 525 28.69 -6.85 13.99
C VAL A 525 27.33 -6.62 14.63
N ALA A 526 26.51 -7.67 14.64
CA ALA A 526 25.14 -7.71 15.14
C ALA A 526 24.94 -8.84 16.18
N ALA A 527 25.98 -9.10 16.98
CA ALA A 527 26.02 -10.25 17.91
C ALA A 527 25.11 -10.11 19.15
N GLY A 528 24.53 -8.92 19.36
CA GLY A 528 23.68 -8.60 20.50
C GLY A 528 24.37 -8.61 21.86
N ALA A 529 23.60 -8.39 22.93
CA ALA A 529 24.05 -8.50 24.32
C ALA A 529 23.51 -9.79 24.94
N GLY A 530 24.28 -10.87 24.86
CA GLY A 530 23.84 -12.21 25.26
C GLY A 530 24.33 -12.71 26.63
N ALA A 531 25.20 -11.98 27.33
CA ALA A 531 25.77 -12.45 28.60
C ALA A 531 24.84 -12.11 29.78
N PRO A 532 24.49 -13.07 30.65
CA PRO A 532 23.59 -12.82 31.78
C PRO A 532 24.26 -11.97 32.88
N THR A 533 23.44 -11.29 33.68
CA THR A 533 23.87 -10.54 34.86
C THR A 533 23.33 -11.18 36.13
N PHE A 534 24.20 -11.25 37.13
CA PHE A 534 23.98 -11.80 38.47
C PHE A 534 24.23 -10.70 39.51
N LEU A 535 23.64 -10.81 40.72
CA LEU A 535 23.76 -9.80 41.77
C LEU A 535 25.02 -9.95 42.63
N GLY A 536 25.63 -11.14 42.66
CA GLY A 536 26.76 -11.43 43.54
C GLY A 536 26.35 -11.59 45.00
N ILE A 537 25.14 -12.06 45.26
CA ILE A 537 24.63 -12.32 46.62
C ILE A 537 24.94 -13.75 47.08
N PRO A 538 25.01 -14.01 48.40
CA PRO A 538 25.21 -15.37 48.91
C PRO A 538 24.13 -16.33 48.41
N GLY A 539 24.53 -17.56 48.07
CA GLY A 539 23.65 -18.63 47.59
C GLY A 539 23.33 -18.61 46.08
N GLU A 540 23.86 -17.67 45.31
CA GLU A 540 23.59 -17.53 43.86
C GLU A 540 24.07 -18.72 43.00
N PHE A 541 24.93 -19.58 43.53
CA PHE A 541 25.41 -20.81 42.86
C PHE A 541 24.64 -22.09 43.23
N ALA A 542 23.49 -21.97 43.92
CA ALA A 542 22.69 -23.11 44.31
C ALA A 542 22.12 -23.88 43.10
N GLY A 543 21.84 -25.18 43.27
CA GLY A 543 21.59 -26.10 42.15
C GLY A 543 20.42 -25.76 41.21
N ARG A 544 19.40 -25.02 41.69
CA ARG A 544 18.23 -24.58 40.92
C ARG A 544 18.16 -23.07 40.72
N VAL A 545 19.31 -22.43 40.66
CA VAL A 545 19.43 -21.03 40.25
C VAL A 545 19.74 -20.98 38.76
N TYR A 546 18.88 -20.31 37.99
CA TYR A 546 19.06 -20.14 36.55
C TYR A 546 19.27 -18.67 36.20
N SER A 547 20.04 -18.43 35.14
CA SER A 547 19.85 -17.21 34.36
C SER A 547 18.61 -17.36 33.46
N ALA A 548 17.92 -16.25 33.18
CA ALA A 548 16.83 -16.26 32.22
C ALA A 548 17.29 -16.77 30.84
N ASN A 549 18.53 -16.45 30.44
CA ASN A 549 19.11 -16.91 29.18
C ASN A 549 19.21 -18.44 29.14
N GLU A 550 19.71 -19.07 30.20
CA GLU A 550 19.77 -20.53 30.27
C GLU A 550 18.37 -21.14 30.25
N PHE A 551 17.48 -20.65 31.13
CA PHE A 551 16.14 -21.20 31.29
C PHE A 551 15.34 -21.15 29.98
N LEU A 552 15.29 -19.98 29.35
CA LEU A 552 14.59 -19.77 28.09
C LEU A 552 15.26 -20.53 26.94
N THR A 553 16.60 -20.60 26.88
CA THR A 553 17.28 -21.38 25.83
C THR A 553 16.94 -22.86 25.94
N ARG A 554 16.98 -23.45 27.15
CA ARG A 554 16.63 -24.86 27.33
C ARG A 554 15.19 -25.16 26.91
N ILE A 555 14.25 -24.26 27.19
CA ILE A 555 12.84 -24.43 26.80
C ILE A 555 12.65 -24.15 25.31
N ASN A 556 12.92 -22.92 24.88
CA ASN A 556 12.56 -22.43 23.56
C ASN A 556 13.37 -23.05 22.43
N LEU A 557 14.69 -23.18 22.61
CA LEU A 557 15.60 -23.66 21.58
C LEU A 557 15.76 -25.18 21.66
N MET A 558 15.96 -25.70 22.87
CA MET A 558 16.28 -27.11 23.07
C MET A 558 15.04 -27.99 23.29
N GLY A 559 13.85 -27.39 23.42
CA GLY A 559 12.58 -28.10 23.57
C GLY A 559 12.43 -28.83 24.89
N GLY A 560 13.01 -28.30 25.97
CA GLY A 560 12.99 -28.91 27.30
C GLY A 560 11.59 -29.02 27.93
N ASP A 561 10.60 -28.29 27.39
CA ASP A 561 9.18 -28.45 27.72
C ASP A 561 8.60 -29.81 27.28
N ARG A 562 9.31 -30.53 26.39
CA ARG A 562 8.92 -31.83 25.85
C ARG A 562 9.79 -32.98 26.35
N PHE A 563 10.58 -32.78 27.39
CA PHE A 563 11.33 -33.86 28.03
C PHE A 563 10.38 -34.96 28.56
N PRO A 564 10.68 -36.28 28.42
CA PRO A 564 11.90 -36.86 27.86
C PRO A 564 11.84 -37.16 26.35
N TYR A 565 10.83 -36.67 25.62
CA TYR A 565 10.76 -36.86 24.16
C TYR A 565 11.85 -36.08 23.42
N LEU A 566 12.31 -34.96 23.98
CA LEU A 566 13.54 -34.28 23.60
C LEU A 566 14.57 -34.37 24.72
N ASP A 567 15.84 -34.41 24.35
CA ASP A 567 16.93 -34.83 25.25
C ASP A 567 17.32 -33.79 26.31
N THR A 568 16.94 -32.52 26.14
CA THR A 568 17.37 -31.46 27.06
C THR A 568 16.47 -31.38 28.29
N PRO A 569 16.96 -31.67 29.50
CA PRO A 569 16.17 -31.56 30.72
C PRO A 569 16.06 -30.10 31.19
N VAL A 570 14.96 -29.80 31.88
CA VAL A 570 14.75 -28.57 32.66
C VAL A 570 14.17 -28.96 34.01
N SER A 571 14.92 -28.70 35.09
CA SER A 571 14.46 -28.97 36.45
C SER A 571 13.84 -27.71 37.03
N VAL A 572 12.51 -27.69 37.16
CA VAL A 572 11.76 -26.62 37.83
C VAL A 572 11.05 -27.21 39.05
N GLY A 573 11.14 -26.54 40.20
CA GLY A 573 10.37 -26.94 41.39
C GLY A 573 8.93 -26.42 41.38
N ASN A 574 8.20 -26.66 42.47
CA ASN A 574 6.79 -26.27 42.57
C ASN A 574 6.64 -24.76 42.82
N SER A 575 7.62 -24.14 43.47
CA SER A 575 7.65 -22.70 43.75
C SER A 575 8.83 -22.01 43.09
N VAL A 576 8.55 -21.05 42.21
CA VAL A 576 9.53 -20.33 41.39
C VAL A 576 9.50 -18.83 41.70
N ILE A 577 10.69 -18.25 41.89
CA ILE A 577 10.88 -16.79 41.97
C ILE A 577 11.65 -16.32 40.74
N VAL A 578 11.11 -15.33 40.03
CA VAL A 578 11.83 -14.64 38.94
C VAL A 578 12.19 -13.23 39.42
N ILE A 579 13.49 -12.89 39.35
CA ILE A 579 14.02 -11.61 39.78
C ILE A 579 14.10 -10.68 38.56
N GLY A 580 13.26 -9.65 38.53
CA GLY A 580 13.16 -8.67 37.44
C GLY A 580 11.71 -8.49 36.94
N ALA A 581 11.47 -7.41 36.18
CA ALA A 581 10.14 -7.09 35.64
C ALA A 581 10.17 -6.60 34.17
N GLY A 582 11.21 -6.97 33.41
CA GLY A 582 11.25 -6.73 31.96
C GLY A 582 10.56 -7.83 31.16
N ASN A 583 10.51 -7.70 29.83
CA ASN A 583 9.89 -8.71 28.96
C ASN A 583 10.48 -10.11 29.19
N THR A 584 11.81 -10.22 29.33
CA THR A 584 12.48 -11.47 29.67
C THR A 584 11.99 -12.09 30.98
N ALA A 585 11.67 -11.26 31.98
CA ALA A 585 11.10 -11.74 33.24
C ALA A 585 9.67 -12.22 33.06
N MET A 586 8.83 -11.49 32.32
CA MET A 586 7.47 -11.92 31.98
C MET A 586 7.48 -13.25 31.22
N ASP A 587 8.39 -13.40 30.27
CA ASP A 587 8.58 -14.65 29.53
C ASP A 587 8.97 -15.80 30.48
N CYS A 588 9.93 -15.59 31.38
CA CYS A 588 10.32 -16.62 32.37
C CYS A 588 9.16 -17.00 33.31
N LEU A 589 8.41 -16.03 33.82
CA LEU A 589 7.27 -16.26 34.72
C LEU A 589 6.21 -17.13 34.03
N ARG A 590 5.85 -16.76 32.81
CA ARG A 590 4.81 -17.44 32.03
C ARG A 590 5.25 -18.80 31.51
N VAL A 591 6.54 -18.97 31.20
CA VAL A 591 7.13 -20.29 30.88
C VAL A 591 7.16 -21.18 32.12
N ALA A 592 7.61 -20.68 33.27
CA ALA A 592 7.63 -21.43 34.53
C ALA A 592 6.23 -21.99 34.87
N ARG A 593 5.19 -21.17 34.69
CA ARG A 593 3.80 -21.60 34.86
C ARG A 593 3.41 -22.75 33.94
N ARG A 594 3.79 -22.69 32.65
CA ARG A 594 3.48 -23.68 31.62
C ARG A 594 4.20 -25.02 31.78
N VAL A 595 5.40 -25.00 32.35
CA VAL A 595 6.18 -26.22 32.62
C VAL A 595 5.81 -26.88 33.96
N GLY A 596 4.77 -26.39 34.63
CA GLY A 596 4.14 -27.07 35.77
C GLY A 596 4.39 -26.46 37.14
N ALA A 597 5.02 -25.28 37.25
CA ALA A 597 5.18 -24.63 38.56
C ALA A 597 3.82 -24.22 39.15
N GLU A 598 3.53 -24.68 40.37
CA GLU A 598 2.29 -24.40 41.08
C GLU A 598 2.20 -22.95 41.54
N THR A 599 3.32 -22.39 42.03
CA THR A 599 3.42 -21.02 42.49
C THR A 599 4.56 -20.29 41.77
N VAL A 600 4.23 -19.17 41.12
CA VAL A 600 5.20 -18.37 40.37
C VAL A 600 5.13 -16.93 40.83
N ARG A 601 6.27 -16.37 41.26
CA ARG A 601 6.34 -15.02 41.85
C ARG A 601 7.37 -14.16 41.13
N CYS A 602 6.96 -12.95 40.76
CA CYS A 602 7.81 -11.89 40.26
C CYS A 602 8.35 -11.06 41.43
N VAL A 603 9.67 -10.92 41.56
CA VAL A 603 10.30 -10.02 42.54
C VAL A 603 10.94 -8.86 41.80
N TYR A 604 10.50 -7.65 42.10
CA TYR A 604 11.01 -6.44 41.46
C TYR A 604 11.28 -5.32 42.46
N ARG A 605 12.48 -4.75 42.36
CA ARG A 605 12.97 -3.71 43.27
C ARG A 605 12.26 -2.35 43.14
N ARG A 606 11.40 -2.14 42.15
CA ARG A 606 10.62 -0.90 41.95
C ARG A 606 9.12 -1.21 41.91
N SER A 607 8.29 -0.19 41.65
CA SER A 607 6.84 -0.38 41.52
C SER A 607 6.46 -0.91 40.13
N GLU A 608 5.19 -1.29 39.99
CA GLU A 608 4.60 -1.69 38.71
C GLU A 608 4.74 -0.61 37.63
N ALA A 609 4.59 0.66 38.00
CA ALA A 609 4.69 1.77 37.06
C ALA A 609 6.09 1.93 36.44
N GLU A 610 7.14 1.45 37.12
CA GLU A 610 8.50 1.43 36.59
C GLU A 610 8.89 0.08 35.96
N ALA A 611 7.96 -0.87 35.80
CA ALA A 611 8.24 -2.13 35.13
C ALA A 611 8.46 -1.88 33.62
N PRO A 612 9.59 -2.33 33.03
CA PRO A 612 9.88 -2.08 31.62
C PRO A 612 9.26 -3.10 30.66
N ALA A 613 8.53 -4.11 31.15
CA ALA A 613 7.81 -5.05 30.30
C ALA A 613 6.62 -4.39 29.60
N ARG A 614 6.20 -4.97 28.47
CA ARG A 614 4.96 -4.59 27.77
C ARG A 614 3.77 -4.72 28.71
N ILE A 615 2.87 -3.75 28.68
CA ILE A 615 1.69 -3.69 29.57
C ILE A 615 0.81 -4.93 29.35
N GLU A 616 0.66 -5.34 28.08
CA GLU A 616 -0.07 -6.53 27.68
C GLU A 616 0.48 -7.81 28.34
N GLU A 617 1.81 -7.94 28.44
CA GLU A 617 2.47 -9.13 28.97
C GLU A 617 2.39 -9.20 30.51
N ILE A 618 2.44 -8.05 31.19
CA ILE A 618 2.20 -7.96 32.63
C ILE A 618 0.76 -8.40 32.93
N ARG A 619 -0.21 -7.90 32.16
CA ARG A 619 -1.62 -8.30 32.29
C ARG A 619 -1.79 -9.80 32.06
N HIS A 620 -1.22 -10.35 30.98
CA HIS A 620 -1.29 -11.79 30.71
C HIS A 620 -0.67 -12.64 31.81
N ALA A 621 0.47 -12.22 32.38
CA ALA A 621 1.09 -12.91 33.51
C ALA A 621 0.18 -12.92 34.75
N LYS A 622 -0.47 -11.78 35.08
CA LYS A 622 -1.44 -11.69 36.18
C LYS A 622 -2.65 -12.61 35.95
N GLU A 623 -3.22 -12.59 34.74
CA GLU A 623 -4.35 -13.44 34.36
C GLU A 623 -4.01 -14.94 34.42
N GLU A 624 -2.75 -15.31 34.17
CA GLU A 624 -2.24 -16.69 34.25
C GLU A 624 -1.89 -17.12 35.71
N GLY A 625 -2.10 -16.24 36.69
CA GLY A 625 -1.95 -16.53 38.12
C GLY A 625 -0.55 -16.28 38.71
N VAL A 626 0.21 -15.34 38.13
CA VAL A 626 1.53 -14.93 38.66
C VAL A 626 1.36 -13.88 39.77
N ASP A 627 2.02 -14.09 40.91
CA ASP A 627 2.07 -13.12 42.00
C ASP A 627 3.20 -12.09 41.81
N PHE A 628 2.97 -10.84 42.20
CA PHE A 628 3.95 -9.76 42.06
C PHE A 628 4.35 -9.16 43.40
N PHE A 629 5.66 -9.17 43.68
CA PHE A 629 6.33 -8.58 44.83
C PHE A 629 7.13 -7.36 44.38
N PHE A 630 6.44 -6.25 44.21
CA PHE A 630 7.04 -4.95 43.91
C PHE A 630 7.72 -4.36 45.14
N LEU A 631 8.70 -3.48 44.93
CA LEU A 631 9.51 -2.87 45.99
C LEU A 631 10.22 -3.90 46.89
N HIS A 632 10.73 -4.98 46.29
CA HIS A 632 11.54 -5.99 46.98
C HIS A 632 12.78 -6.33 46.15
N SER A 633 13.93 -6.49 46.81
CA SER A 633 15.17 -6.96 46.17
C SER A 633 15.75 -8.14 46.94
N PRO A 634 16.25 -9.18 46.29
CA PRO A 634 16.92 -10.27 46.99
C PRO A 634 18.27 -9.83 47.55
N VAL A 635 18.58 -10.33 48.74
CA VAL A 635 19.87 -10.11 49.44
C VAL A 635 20.63 -11.41 49.71
N GLU A 636 19.94 -12.55 49.74
CA GLU A 636 20.52 -13.87 49.96
C GLU A 636 19.57 -14.97 49.44
N ILE A 637 20.14 -16.00 48.79
CA ILE A 637 19.43 -17.25 48.48
C ILE A 637 19.77 -18.26 49.55
N LEU A 638 18.75 -18.73 50.26
CA LEU A 638 18.90 -19.69 51.36
C LEU A 638 18.88 -21.10 50.78
N VAL A 639 19.88 -21.90 51.16
CA VAL A 639 20.08 -23.25 50.61
C VAL A 639 19.78 -24.34 51.64
N THR A 640 19.42 -25.53 51.15
CA THR A 640 19.33 -26.76 51.94
C THR A 640 20.73 -27.31 52.25
N ALA A 641 20.80 -28.34 53.10
CA ALA A 641 22.05 -29.06 53.36
C ALA A 641 22.64 -29.73 52.09
N SER A 642 21.81 -30.04 51.08
CA SER A 642 22.27 -30.58 49.79
C SER A 642 22.78 -29.52 48.80
N GLY A 643 22.64 -28.22 49.14
CA GLY A 643 23.03 -27.11 48.26
C GLY A 643 21.93 -26.68 47.28
N ASP A 644 20.69 -27.11 47.48
CA ASP A 644 19.54 -26.72 46.67
C ASP A 644 18.85 -25.47 47.24
N VAL A 645 18.11 -24.75 46.40
CA VAL A 645 17.33 -23.58 46.83
C VAL A 645 16.23 -24.02 47.81
N ARG A 646 16.09 -23.31 48.93
CA ARG A 646 15.01 -23.46 49.92
C ARG A 646 14.11 -22.23 49.99
N ALA A 647 14.72 -21.04 49.94
CA ALA A 647 14.03 -19.77 50.08
C ALA A 647 14.90 -18.62 49.55
N VAL A 648 14.29 -17.45 49.38
CA VAL A 648 15.00 -16.19 49.10
C VAL A 648 14.69 -15.19 50.20
N ARG A 649 15.75 -14.60 50.76
CA ARG A 649 15.63 -13.47 51.67
C ARG A 649 15.57 -12.19 50.86
N LEU A 650 14.49 -11.44 51.02
CA LEU A 650 14.22 -10.18 50.33
C LEU A 650 14.33 -9.02 51.31
N GLN A 651 14.84 -7.90 50.81
CA GLN A 651 14.81 -6.61 51.47
C GLN A 651 13.74 -5.74 50.83
N LYS A 652 12.92 -5.09 51.65
CA LYS A 652 11.92 -4.13 51.20
C LYS A 652 12.60 -2.85 50.73
N MET A 653 12.00 -2.23 49.72
CA MET A 653 12.49 -1.03 49.08
C MET A 653 11.45 0.09 49.19
N GLU A 654 11.90 1.32 49.05
CA GLU A 654 11.04 2.47 48.74
C GLU A 654 11.56 3.18 47.48
N LEU A 655 10.71 4.02 46.87
CA LEU A 655 11.12 4.81 45.70
C LEU A 655 11.74 6.13 46.17
N GLY A 656 13.02 6.32 45.87
CA GLY A 656 13.71 7.60 45.99
C GLY A 656 13.40 8.54 44.82
N GLU A 657 14.34 9.45 44.54
CA GLU A 657 14.22 10.41 43.44
C GLU A 657 14.29 9.75 42.06
N ALA A 658 13.70 10.42 41.07
CA ALA A 658 13.77 10.03 39.67
C ALA A 658 15.22 10.18 39.13
N ASP A 659 15.67 9.22 38.33
CA ASP A 659 16.87 9.36 37.51
C ASP A 659 16.63 10.30 36.32
N GLU A 660 17.67 10.59 35.55
CA GLU A 660 17.61 11.43 34.33
C GLU A 660 16.59 10.91 33.28
N ARG A 661 16.20 9.64 33.36
CA ARG A 661 15.20 9.00 32.49
C ARG A 661 13.81 8.98 33.13
N GLY A 662 13.61 9.71 34.23
CA GLY A 662 12.36 9.79 34.98
C GLY A 662 12.05 8.57 35.85
N ARG A 663 12.95 7.57 35.93
CA ARG A 663 12.70 6.33 36.69
C ARG A 663 13.20 6.48 38.12
N ARG A 664 12.32 6.24 39.09
CA ARG A 664 12.68 6.37 40.52
C ARG A 664 13.69 5.31 40.96
N LYS A 665 14.73 5.76 41.67
CA LYS A 665 15.77 4.88 42.22
C LYS A 665 15.20 4.08 43.40
N PRO A 666 15.43 2.76 43.48
CA PRO A 666 15.04 1.98 44.64
C PRO A 666 16.00 2.28 45.80
N VAL A 667 15.48 2.53 46.99
CA VAL A 667 16.23 2.75 48.23
C VAL A 667 15.90 1.63 49.21
N PRO A 668 16.91 0.93 49.77
CA PRO A 668 16.70 -0.17 50.71
C PRO A 668 16.17 0.32 52.06
N LEU A 669 15.22 -0.44 52.62
CA LEU A 669 14.73 -0.29 53.99
C LEU A 669 15.30 -1.39 54.89
N ASP A 670 15.32 -1.18 56.20
CA ASP A 670 15.74 -2.19 57.19
C ASP A 670 14.64 -3.24 57.49
N GLU A 671 13.78 -3.53 56.52
CA GLU A 671 12.73 -4.54 56.60
C GLU A 671 13.08 -5.73 55.69
N PHE A 672 13.08 -6.95 56.24
CA PHE A 672 13.38 -8.17 55.51
C PHE A 672 12.24 -9.18 55.60
N ILE A 673 11.99 -9.89 54.50
CA ILE A 673 11.05 -11.02 54.45
C ILE A 673 11.74 -12.24 53.82
N GLU A 674 11.26 -13.43 54.16
CA GLU A 674 11.71 -14.68 53.55
C GLU A 674 10.55 -15.27 52.75
N LEU A 675 10.82 -15.64 51.49
CA LEU A 675 9.87 -16.36 50.65
C LEU A 675 10.42 -17.74 50.34
N GLU A 676 9.70 -18.79 50.72
CA GLU A 676 10.02 -20.16 50.35
C GLU A 676 9.89 -20.34 48.83
N CYS A 677 10.90 -20.99 48.23
CA CYS A 677 10.91 -21.36 46.83
C CYS A 677 11.95 -22.44 46.54
N ASP A 678 11.76 -23.15 45.43
CA ASP A 678 12.62 -24.25 45.00
C ASP A 678 13.52 -23.86 43.82
N THR A 679 13.23 -22.73 43.17
CA THR A 679 13.89 -22.31 41.93
C THR A 679 13.92 -20.78 41.84
N VAL A 680 15.08 -20.23 41.49
CA VAL A 680 15.28 -18.79 41.31
C VAL A 680 15.79 -18.53 39.90
N ILE A 681 15.16 -17.57 39.20
CA ILE A 681 15.53 -17.20 37.83
C ILE A 681 15.93 -15.72 37.79
N TYR A 682 17.15 -15.44 37.37
CA TYR A 682 17.69 -14.08 37.23
C TYR A 682 17.34 -13.49 35.86
N ALA A 683 16.51 -12.44 35.84
CA ALA A 683 16.08 -11.72 34.64
C ALA A 683 16.43 -10.22 34.75
N LEU A 684 17.70 -9.92 35.05
CA LEU A 684 18.21 -8.57 35.34
C LEU A 684 18.72 -7.78 34.12
N GLY A 685 18.59 -8.36 32.93
CA GLY A 685 19.18 -7.84 31.70
C GLY A 685 20.54 -8.46 31.38
N THR A 686 21.09 -8.07 30.24
CA THR A 686 22.26 -8.70 29.64
C THR A 686 23.38 -7.71 29.33
N LYS A 687 24.59 -8.24 29.22
CA LYS A 687 25.82 -7.53 28.85
C LYS A 687 26.35 -8.04 27.51
N PRO A 688 27.15 -7.23 26.80
CA PRO A 688 27.86 -7.69 25.60
C PRO A 688 28.83 -8.83 25.94
N ASN A 689 28.95 -9.80 25.04
CA ASN A 689 29.89 -10.90 25.19
C ASN A 689 31.31 -10.43 24.78
N PRO A 690 32.36 -10.65 25.61
CA PRO A 690 33.68 -10.15 25.32
C PRO A 690 34.41 -10.84 24.16
N ILE A 691 33.89 -11.95 23.60
CA ILE A 691 34.58 -12.75 22.57
C ILE A 691 35.06 -11.89 21.39
N ILE A 692 34.20 -11.06 20.80
CA ILE A 692 34.55 -10.25 19.62
C ILE A 692 35.57 -9.16 19.98
N GLY A 693 35.33 -8.44 21.08
CA GLY A 693 36.24 -7.39 21.54
C GLY A 693 37.63 -7.92 21.91
N GLN A 694 37.71 -9.10 22.54
CA GLN A 694 38.99 -9.76 22.84
C GLN A 694 39.72 -10.28 21.60
N ALA A 695 38.97 -10.75 20.60
CA ALA A 695 39.52 -11.31 19.36
C ALA A 695 39.83 -10.26 18.28
N THR A 696 39.52 -8.97 18.53
CA THR A 696 39.69 -7.87 17.57
C THR A 696 40.49 -6.74 18.22
N PRO A 697 41.83 -6.84 18.26
CA PRO A 697 42.68 -5.80 18.84
C PRO A 697 42.45 -4.44 18.16
N GLY A 698 42.32 -3.39 18.97
CA GLY A 698 42.11 -2.02 18.48
C GLY A 698 40.64 -1.62 18.28
N LEU A 699 39.67 -2.54 18.41
CA LEU A 699 38.25 -2.18 18.41
C LEU A 699 37.88 -1.42 19.68
N GLU A 700 37.35 -0.21 19.54
CA GLU A 700 36.95 0.61 20.68
C GLU A 700 35.69 0.08 21.35
N LEU A 701 35.75 -0.03 22.69
CA LEU A 701 34.63 -0.42 23.53
C LEU A 701 34.32 0.71 24.51
N ASN A 702 33.04 0.92 24.81
CA ASN A 702 32.65 1.85 25.87
C ASN A 702 32.89 1.23 27.27
N LYS A 703 32.67 2.03 28.33
CA LYS A 703 32.88 1.61 29.72
C LYS A 703 32.05 0.41 30.18
N TRP A 704 31.02 0.02 29.43
CA TRP A 704 30.16 -1.13 29.71
C TRP A 704 30.53 -2.38 28.89
N GLY A 705 31.56 -2.27 28.04
CA GLY A 705 32.05 -3.35 27.17
C GLY A 705 31.30 -3.49 25.85
N ASN A 706 30.40 -2.55 25.51
CA ASN A 706 29.72 -2.52 24.21
C ASN A 706 30.66 -1.94 23.15
N ILE A 707 30.46 -2.32 21.89
CA ILE A 707 31.22 -1.77 20.77
C ILE A 707 30.85 -0.29 20.60
N ALA A 708 31.85 0.59 20.53
CA ALA A 708 31.64 1.99 20.20
C ALA A 708 31.38 2.12 18.69
N ALA A 709 30.18 2.58 18.34
CA ALA A 709 29.78 2.85 16.98
C ALA A 709 28.96 4.14 16.94
N ASP A 710 29.03 4.85 15.81
CA ASP A 710 28.28 6.08 15.57
C ASP A 710 26.76 5.80 15.44
N ASP A 711 25.92 6.62 16.07
CA ASP A 711 24.47 6.35 16.16
C ASP A 711 23.75 6.50 14.80
N ASP A 712 24.26 7.37 13.92
CA ASP A 712 23.65 7.64 12.62
C ASP A 712 24.16 6.67 11.55
N THR A 713 25.47 6.40 11.53
CA THR A 713 26.11 5.60 10.47
C THR A 713 26.44 4.16 10.87
N GLN A 714 26.43 3.86 12.17
CA GLN A 714 26.83 2.56 12.73
C GLN A 714 28.29 2.18 12.45
N SER A 715 29.11 3.14 12.03
CA SER A 715 30.55 2.95 11.79
C SER A 715 31.31 2.86 13.11
N THR A 716 32.30 1.98 13.17
CA THR A 716 33.21 1.87 14.34
C THR A 716 34.48 2.69 14.12
N ASN A 717 35.43 2.63 15.04
CA ASN A 717 36.75 3.22 14.84
C ASN A 717 37.59 2.48 13.77
N MET A 718 37.20 1.26 13.36
CA MET A 718 37.94 0.44 12.40
C MET A 718 37.33 0.52 10.98
N PRO A 719 38.09 0.95 9.95
CA PRO A 719 37.62 0.98 8.57
C PRO A 719 37.01 -0.33 8.07
N GLY A 720 35.80 -0.24 7.50
CA GLY A 720 35.06 -1.39 6.99
C GLY A 720 34.37 -2.24 8.07
N VAL A 721 34.48 -1.86 9.35
CA VAL A 721 33.77 -2.52 10.45
C VAL A 721 32.66 -1.62 10.98
N PHE A 722 31.45 -2.15 10.94
CA PHE A 722 30.23 -1.52 11.43
C PHE A 722 29.66 -2.37 12.58
N ALA A 723 28.90 -1.77 13.48
CA ALA A 723 28.23 -2.50 14.56
C ALA A 723 26.87 -1.88 14.88
N GLY A 724 25.89 -2.71 15.22
CA GLY A 724 24.53 -2.22 15.47
C GLY A 724 23.65 -3.19 16.24
N GLY A 725 22.56 -2.64 16.80
CA GLY A 725 21.68 -3.35 17.73
C GLY A 725 22.26 -3.47 19.13
N ASP A 726 21.81 -4.47 19.90
CA ASP A 726 22.09 -4.58 21.33
C ASP A 726 23.60 -4.69 21.69
N ILE A 727 24.46 -5.03 20.73
CA ILE A 727 25.92 -5.05 20.93
C ILE A 727 26.50 -3.63 21.11
N VAL A 728 25.82 -2.60 20.59
CA VAL A 728 26.18 -1.17 20.72
C VAL A 728 25.41 -0.52 21.87
N THR A 729 24.09 -0.66 21.88
CA THR A 729 23.20 0.08 22.80
C THR A 729 22.95 -0.62 24.14
N GLY A 730 23.30 -1.92 24.25
CA GLY A 730 22.82 -2.79 25.31
C GLY A 730 21.39 -3.30 25.04
N GLY A 731 20.87 -4.18 25.91
CA GLY A 731 19.55 -4.79 25.71
C GLY A 731 18.44 -3.76 25.47
N ALA A 732 17.83 -3.80 24.28
CA ALA A 732 16.84 -2.82 23.82
C ALA A 732 15.54 -3.50 23.31
N THR A 733 15.04 -3.11 22.14
CA THR A 733 13.84 -3.71 21.53
C THR A 733 14.17 -4.23 20.13
N VAL A 734 13.44 -5.24 19.68
CA VAL A 734 13.61 -5.87 18.36
C VAL A 734 13.66 -4.83 17.23
N ILE A 735 12.74 -3.86 17.27
CA ILE A 735 12.62 -2.84 16.22
C ILE A 735 13.77 -1.80 16.24
N LEU A 736 14.33 -1.49 17.41
CA LEU A 736 15.51 -0.64 17.51
C LEU A 736 16.74 -1.34 16.93
N ALA A 737 16.88 -2.64 17.20
CA ALA A 737 17.93 -3.45 16.60
C ALA A 737 17.79 -3.50 15.07
N MET A 738 16.57 -3.71 14.54
CA MET A 738 16.33 -3.64 13.10
C MET A 738 16.68 -2.27 12.51
N SER A 739 16.26 -1.18 13.17
CA SER A 739 16.56 0.19 12.75
C SER A 739 18.07 0.45 12.64
N ALA A 740 18.85 -0.02 13.62
CA ALA A 740 20.31 0.02 13.57
C ALA A 740 20.87 -0.79 12.38
N GLY A 741 20.35 -1.99 12.14
CA GLY A 741 20.73 -2.82 10.98
C GLY A 741 20.48 -2.13 9.64
N ARG A 742 19.35 -1.42 9.48
CA ARG A 742 19.03 -0.67 8.27
C ARG A 742 19.97 0.53 8.05
N ARG A 743 20.25 1.30 9.11
CA ARG A 743 21.23 2.41 9.04
C ARG A 743 22.63 1.90 8.67
N ALA A 744 23.05 0.76 9.26
CA ALA A 744 24.30 0.12 8.90
C ALA A 744 24.31 -0.33 7.44
N ALA A 745 23.24 -0.96 6.94
CA ALA A 745 23.15 -1.39 5.54
C ALA A 745 23.31 -0.22 4.56
N LYS A 746 22.61 0.89 4.81
CA LYS A 746 22.68 2.11 3.99
C LYS A 746 24.11 2.68 4.01
N SER A 747 24.72 2.77 5.20
CA SER A 747 26.07 3.31 5.37
C SER A 747 27.14 2.41 4.75
N ILE A 748 27.01 1.09 4.87
CA ILE A 748 27.91 0.13 4.22
C ILE A 748 27.80 0.26 2.70
N ALA A 749 26.57 0.28 2.14
CA ALA A 749 26.38 0.38 0.71
C ALA A 749 26.89 1.72 0.15
N ALA A 750 26.69 2.82 0.87
CA ALA A 750 27.25 4.12 0.53
C ALA A 750 28.80 4.10 0.54
N TRP A 751 29.41 3.48 1.55
CA TRP A 751 30.86 3.35 1.65
C TRP A 751 31.48 2.49 0.55
N LEU A 752 30.83 1.36 0.21
CA LEU A 752 31.22 0.51 -0.92
C LEU A 752 31.14 1.27 -2.24
N ARG A 753 30.08 2.06 -2.44
CA ARG A 753 29.89 2.89 -3.64
C ARG A 753 30.95 3.98 -3.79
N LEU A 754 31.51 4.48 -2.69
CA LEU A 754 32.63 5.43 -2.67
C LEU A 754 34.01 4.75 -2.81
N ASN A 755 34.04 3.49 -3.28
CA ASN A 755 35.25 2.69 -3.44
C ASN A 755 36.08 2.59 -2.14
N LYS A 756 35.42 2.63 -0.98
CA LYS A 756 36.04 2.47 0.34
C LYS A 756 37.08 3.55 0.71
N THR A 757 37.07 4.70 0.03
CA THR A 757 38.12 5.73 0.17
C THR A 757 37.90 6.71 1.33
N LYS A 758 36.64 6.88 1.78
CA LYS A 758 36.25 7.82 2.83
C LYS A 758 35.91 7.08 4.13
N TRP A 759 36.63 7.35 5.22
CA TRP A 759 36.33 6.81 6.55
C TRP A 759 36.60 7.84 7.66
N PRO A 760 35.70 7.99 8.66
CA PRO A 760 34.36 7.37 8.73
C PRO A 760 33.44 7.96 7.65
N ILE A 761 32.38 7.21 7.33
CA ILE A 761 31.31 7.73 6.48
C ILE A 761 30.44 8.72 7.26
N THR A 762 29.83 9.71 6.60
CA THR A 762 28.91 10.66 7.26
C THR A 762 27.45 10.24 7.07
N ALA A 763 26.55 10.76 7.93
CA ALA A 763 25.11 10.58 7.76
C ALA A 763 24.62 11.09 6.39
N GLN A 764 25.16 12.21 5.91
CA GLN A 764 24.85 12.74 4.58
C GLN A 764 25.24 11.78 3.46
N ASP A 765 26.44 11.16 3.53
CA ASP A 765 26.85 10.17 2.51
C ASP A 765 25.89 8.97 2.48
N ALA A 766 25.43 8.53 3.65
CA ALA A 766 24.43 7.49 3.76
C ALA A 766 23.08 7.96 3.20
N ASP A 767 22.69 9.21 3.43
CA ASP A 767 21.43 9.78 2.93
C ASP A 767 21.40 10.00 1.42
N ASP A 768 22.54 10.36 0.84
CA ASP A 768 22.74 10.50 -0.61
C ASP A 768 22.74 9.14 -1.33
N PHE A 769 22.89 8.04 -0.59
CA PHE A 769 22.78 6.70 -1.16
C PHE A 769 21.34 6.37 -1.55
N VAL A 770 21.12 6.32 -2.86
CA VAL A 770 19.89 5.83 -3.49
C VAL A 770 20.15 4.48 -4.16
N ALA A 771 19.45 3.45 -3.70
CA ALA A 771 19.50 2.12 -4.29
C ALA A 771 19.16 2.16 -5.80
N GLY A 772 19.96 1.52 -6.64
CA GLY A 772 19.74 1.45 -8.09
C GLY A 772 20.47 2.50 -8.93
N LYS A 773 21.07 3.55 -8.34
CA LYS A 773 22.12 4.32 -9.01
C LYS A 773 23.46 3.63 -8.77
N LEU A 774 23.80 2.63 -9.57
CA LEU A 774 25.20 2.16 -9.65
C LEU A 774 26.07 3.39 -9.97
N ALA A 775 27.11 3.66 -9.18
CA ALA A 775 28.17 4.55 -9.65
C ALA A 775 28.71 3.95 -10.97
N PRO A 776 29.08 4.78 -11.96
CA PRO A 776 29.60 4.25 -13.20
C PRO A 776 30.81 3.36 -12.88
N PRO A 777 30.87 2.12 -13.41
CA PRO A 777 32.05 1.30 -13.28
C PRO A 777 33.23 2.05 -13.91
N ILE A 778 34.39 1.99 -13.25
CA ILE A 778 35.66 2.26 -13.92
C ILE A 778 35.84 1.06 -14.87
N GLU A 779 35.43 1.21 -16.12
CA GLU A 779 35.59 0.18 -17.15
C GLU A 779 36.96 0.34 -17.81
N GLU A 780 37.85 -0.62 -17.57
CA GLU A 780 38.73 -1.09 -18.64
C GLU A 780 37.94 -2.13 -19.47
N ASP A 781 37.99 -1.92 -20.79
CA ASP A 781 37.73 -2.88 -21.87
C ASP A 781 36.28 -3.16 -22.33
N GLY A 782 35.49 -2.11 -22.57
CA GLY A 782 34.18 -2.20 -23.24
C GLY A 782 33.91 -1.10 -24.27
N VAL A 783 34.68 -1.00 -25.36
CA VAL A 783 34.48 0.07 -26.36
C VAL A 783 33.23 -0.22 -27.23
N ALA A 784 32.15 0.54 -27.00
CA ALA A 784 30.93 0.51 -27.82
C ALA A 784 31.17 1.16 -29.19
N HIS A 785 30.42 0.73 -30.22
CA HIS A 785 30.54 1.24 -31.59
C HIS A 785 29.26 1.96 -32.03
N CYS A 786 29.38 3.06 -32.80
CA CYS A 786 28.22 3.81 -33.30
C CYS A 786 27.35 2.96 -34.27
N PRO A 787 26.02 2.84 -34.09
CA PRO A 787 25.18 1.99 -34.93
C PRO A 787 24.97 2.51 -36.37
N LYS A 788 25.41 3.74 -36.69
CA LYS A 788 25.31 4.33 -38.03
C LYS A 788 26.62 4.30 -38.82
N CYS A 789 27.77 4.47 -38.15
CA CYS A 789 29.09 4.51 -38.81
C CYS A 789 30.09 3.44 -38.32
N HIS A 790 29.73 2.65 -37.31
CA HIS A 790 30.50 1.53 -36.75
C HIS A 790 31.93 1.85 -36.24
N GLN A 791 32.24 3.12 -35.95
CA GLN A 791 33.51 3.47 -35.30
C GLN A 791 33.45 3.24 -33.77
N PRO A 792 34.57 2.84 -33.12
CA PRO A 792 34.66 2.71 -31.67
C PRO A 792 34.53 4.09 -31.00
N LEU A 793 33.73 4.17 -29.94
CA LEU A 793 33.49 5.39 -29.19
C LEU A 793 34.50 5.47 -28.03
N GLU A 794 35.53 6.29 -28.20
CA GLU A 794 36.61 6.46 -27.23
C GLU A 794 36.38 7.69 -26.35
N GLY A 795 36.28 7.48 -25.02
CA GLY A 795 36.53 8.51 -24.00
C GLY A 795 35.41 9.51 -23.69
N PRO A 796 35.63 10.37 -22.68
CA PRO A 796 34.61 11.24 -22.09
C PRO A 796 34.71 12.68 -22.64
N GLU A 797 34.37 12.91 -23.90
CA GLU A 797 34.19 14.27 -24.43
C GLU A 797 32.93 14.35 -25.34
N GLU A 798 32.20 15.46 -25.15
CA GLU A 798 30.98 16.00 -25.77
C GLU A 798 30.08 15.14 -26.69
N TYR A 799 28.80 15.11 -26.30
CA TYR A 799 27.69 14.35 -26.86
C TYR A 799 27.29 14.79 -28.28
N ILE A 800 28.03 14.35 -29.29
CA ILE A 800 27.72 14.60 -30.70
C ILE A 800 27.74 13.28 -31.48
N CYS A 801 26.61 12.90 -32.09
CA CYS A 801 26.55 11.77 -33.03
C CYS A 801 27.50 12.03 -34.22
N CYS A 802 27.94 11.00 -34.95
CA CYS A 802 28.82 11.11 -36.12
C CYS A 802 28.32 12.02 -37.28
N ALA A 803 27.16 12.66 -37.14
CA ALA A 803 26.59 13.65 -38.05
C ALA A 803 26.50 15.07 -37.44
N GLY A 804 27.03 15.32 -36.24
CA GLY A 804 27.04 16.66 -35.64
C GLY A 804 25.77 17.06 -34.88
N SER A 805 24.83 16.14 -34.61
CA SER A 805 23.51 16.48 -34.06
C SER A 805 23.29 15.93 -32.63
N GLU A 806 22.82 16.78 -31.71
CA GLU A 806 22.27 16.37 -30.40
C GLU A 806 20.85 15.80 -30.60
N LEU A 807 20.52 14.73 -29.87
CA LEU A 807 19.20 14.08 -29.92
C LEU A 807 18.42 14.46 -28.67
N GLN A 808 17.23 15.05 -28.84
CA GLN A 808 16.29 15.39 -27.75
C GLN A 808 15.06 14.49 -27.81
N TRP A 809 14.48 14.18 -26.66
CA TRP A 809 13.32 13.32 -26.50
C TRP A 809 12.28 14.01 -25.64
N ARG A 810 11.02 14.07 -26.06
CA ARG A 810 9.89 14.54 -25.26
C ARG A 810 9.06 13.37 -24.77
N CYS A 811 8.67 13.40 -23.49
CA CYS A 811 7.68 12.47 -22.99
C CYS A 811 6.27 12.90 -23.41
N ASP A 812 5.49 12.00 -24.01
CA ASP A 812 4.10 12.30 -24.41
C ASP A 812 3.20 12.56 -23.18
N ASP A 813 3.52 11.94 -22.04
CA ASP A 813 2.66 11.99 -20.84
C ASP A 813 2.96 13.20 -19.94
N CYS A 814 4.24 13.46 -19.64
CA CYS A 814 4.63 14.56 -18.75
C CYS A 814 5.29 15.75 -19.45
N ALA A 815 5.32 15.73 -20.80
CA ALA A 815 5.93 16.74 -21.67
C ALA A 815 7.42 17.04 -21.42
N LYS A 816 8.09 16.34 -20.49
CA LYS A 816 9.48 16.59 -20.12
C LYS A 816 10.42 16.23 -21.25
N VAL A 817 11.37 17.14 -21.52
CA VAL A 817 12.38 16.96 -22.56
C VAL A 817 13.67 16.45 -21.94
N SER A 818 14.33 15.50 -22.59
CA SER A 818 15.60 14.89 -22.17
C SER A 818 16.57 14.80 -23.35
N GLU A 819 17.84 15.10 -23.13
CA GLU A 819 18.88 15.10 -24.18
C GLU A 819 19.77 13.86 -24.05
N GLY A 820 20.19 13.27 -25.19
CA GLY A 820 21.16 12.17 -25.23
C GLY A 820 20.73 10.93 -26.04
N PHE A 821 21.64 9.96 -26.20
CA PHE A 821 21.38 8.72 -26.94
C PHE A 821 20.67 7.69 -26.04
N ALA A 822 19.42 7.39 -26.40
CA ALA A 822 18.60 6.24 -25.98
C ALA A 822 18.67 5.83 -24.49
N PHE A 823 17.68 6.28 -23.71
CA PHE A 823 17.25 5.55 -22.53
C PHE A 823 16.82 4.13 -22.98
N PRO A 824 17.32 3.06 -22.33
CA PRO A 824 17.31 1.70 -22.91
C PRO A 824 15.93 1.08 -23.19
N TYR A 825 14.82 1.78 -22.92
CA TYR A 825 13.46 1.25 -23.07
C TYR A 825 12.45 2.22 -23.71
N GLY A 826 12.85 3.41 -24.18
CA GLY A 826 11.91 4.38 -24.78
C GLY A 826 10.87 4.96 -23.81
N MET A 827 11.16 4.91 -22.51
CA MET A 827 10.29 5.41 -21.42
C MET A 827 10.97 6.54 -20.65
N CYS A 828 10.17 7.50 -20.20
CA CYS A 828 10.57 8.70 -19.50
C CYS A 828 11.03 8.34 -18.09
N PRO A 829 12.25 8.73 -17.67
CA PRO A 829 12.78 8.39 -16.36
C PRO A 829 12.04 9.10 -15.20
N HIS A 830 11.21 10.10 -15.52
CA HIS A 830 10.49 10.87 -14.53
C HIS A 830 9.09 10.31 -14.23
N CYS A 831 8.36 9.84 -15.25
CA CYS A 831 6.97 9.38 -15.10
C CYS A 831 6.71 7.97 -15.65
N GLY A 832 7.68 7.34 -16.32
CA GLY A 832 7.51 6.05 -17.01
C GLY A 832 6.83 6.14 -18.38
N GLY A 833 6.41 7.33 -18.81
CA GLY A 833 5.68 7.55 -20.07
C GLY A 833 6.51 7.42 -21.34
N LYS A 834 5.88 7.26 -22.51
CA LYS A 834 6.62 7.02 -23.76
C LYS A 834 7.40 8.27 -24.22
N LEU A 835 8.64 8.09 -24.67
CA LEU A 835 9.49 9.16 -25.21
C LEU A 835 9.41 9.19 -26.74
N GLN A 836 9.21 10.37 -27.32
CA GLN A 836 9.32 10.64 -28.76
C GLN A 836 10.52 11.52 -29.08
N PRO A 837 11.26 11.23 -30.17
CA PRO A 837 12.34 12.09 -30.61
C PRO A 837 11.75 13.45 -31.04
N LEU A 838 12.31 14.52 -30.48
CA LEU A 838 12.04 15.87 -30.93
C LEU A 838 12.91 16.15 -32.16
N ASP A 839 12.27 16.36 -33.30
CA ASP A 839 12.95 16.99 -34.43
C ASP A 839 13.31 18.43 -34.03
N ARG A 840 14.59 18.79 -34.18
CA ARG A 840 15.06 20.16 -34.00
C ARG A 840 14.42 21.07 -35.04
N ALA A 841 13.20 21.53 -34.78
CA ALA A 841 12.69 22.77 -35.31
C ALA A 841 12.91 23.84 -34.24
N GLY A 842 14.15 24.35 -34.15
CA GLY A 842 14.36 25.63 -33.49
C GLY A 842 13.48 26.67 -34.18
N VAL A 843 12.96 27.62 -33.40
CA VAL A 843 12.14 28.72 -33.92
C VAL A 843 13.05 29.62 -34.75
N SER A 844 13.08 29.40 -36.07
CA SER A 844 13.90 30.19 -37.01
C SER A 844 13.12 31.29 -37.70
N ASP A 845 11.80 31.33 -37.54
CA ASP A 845 10.97 32.36 -38.11
C ASP A 845 10.99 33.63 -37.24
N GLU A 846 10.98 34.78 -37.92
CA GLU A 846 11.10 36.09 -37.30
C GLU A 846 9.96 36.37 -36.31
N ALA A 847 8.77 35.82 -36.59
CA ALA A 847 7.59 35.93 -35.73
C ALA A 847 7.77 35.20 -34.39
N GLY A 848 8.34 34.00 -34.39
CA GLY A 848 8.57 33.26 -33.16
C GLY A 848 9.74 33.79 -32.34
N LEU A 849 10.81 34.26 -32.96
CA LEU A 849 11.88 34.98 -32.26
C LEU A 849 11.37 36.29 -31.64
N ALA A 850 10.46 37.00 -32.31
CA ALA A 850 9.83 38.19 -31.76
C ALA A 850 8.94 37.85 -30.55
N ALA A 851 8.15 36.77 -30.62
CA ALA A 851 7.30 36.33 -29.51
C ALA A 851 8.11 35.93 -28.27
N ILE A 852 9.22 35.22 -28.47
CA ILE A 852 10.13 34.85 -27.39
C ILE A 852 10.76 36.09 -26.74
N ARG A 853 11.19 37.08 -27.54
CA ARG A 853 11.69 38.35 -26.99
C ARG A 853 10.65 39.09 -26.17
N THR A 854 9.42 39.17 -26.67
CA THR A 854 8.31 39.80 -25.96
C THR A 854 7.99 39.10 -24.64
N ALA A 855 8.09 37.76 -24.60
CA ALA A 855 7.94 37.00 -23.37
C ALA A 855 9.00 37.40 -22.33
N PHE A 856 10.29 37.37 -22.71
CA PHE A 856 11.37 37.79 -21.81
C PHE A 856 11.24 39.23 -21.32
N GLU A 857 10.78 40.16 -22.15
CA GLU A 857 10.59 41.55 -21.76
C GLU A 857 9.54 41.71 -20.65
N ILE A 858 8.48 40.91 -20.68
CA ILE A 858 7.39 40.95 -19.69
C ILE A 858 7.85 40.33 -18.37
N GLU A 859 8.45 39.14 -18.42
CA GLU A 859 8.96 38.41 -17.25
C GLU A 859 10.11 39.18 -16.55
N LEU A 860 11.01 39.81 -17.32
CA LEU A 860 12.03 40.71 -16.77
C LEU A 860 11.39 41.91 -16.07
N GLY A 861 10.25 42.39 -16.59
CA GLY A 861 9.44 43.45 -15.98
C GLY A 861 8.80 43.01 -14.67
N GLY A 862 8.18 41.83 -14.64
CA GLY A 862 7.59 41.22 -13.45
C GLY A 862 8.63 41.01 -12.35
N ARG A 863 9.73 40.34 -12.67
CA ARG A 863 10.87 40.16 -11.74
C ARG A 863 11.40 41.49 -11.21
N ALA A 864 11.60 42.48 -12.07
CA ALA A 864 12.09 43.79 -11.66
C ALA A 864 11.11 44.51 -10.73
N PHE A 865 9.81 44.42 -11.00
CA PHE A 865 8.76 44.92 -10.13
C PHE A 865 8.81 44.25 -8.76
N TYR A 866 8.79 42.92 -8.71
CA TYR A 866 8.76 42.17 -7.45
C TYR A 866 10.03 42.38 -6.60
N ALA A 867 11.21 42.31 -7.21
CA ALA A 867 12.47 42.55 -6.52
C ALA A 867 12.57 43.99 -5.96
N ARG A 868 11.91 44.96 -6.61
CA ARG A 868 11.85 46.35 -6.13
C ARG A 868 10.77 46.55 -5.06
N ALA A 869 9.59 45.97 -5.25
CA ALA A 869 8.50 45.99 -4.28
C ALA A 869 8.93 45.37 -2.93
N ALA A 870 9.69 44.27 -2.97
CA ALA A 870 10.31 43.65 -1.79
C ALA A 870 11.26 44.59 -1.04
N LYS A 871 11.96 45.50 -1.73
CA LYS A 871 12.87 46.47 -1.12
C LYS A 871 12.16 47.71 -0.57
N GLU A 872 11.03 48.09 -1.17
CA GLU A 872 10.29 49.31 -0.82
C GLU A 872 9.20 49.09 0.23
N THR A 873 8.74 47.85 0.42
CA THR A 873 7.82 47.50 1.52
C THR A 873 8.55 47.43 2.86
N SER A 874 7.89 47.91 3.92
CA SER A 874 8.36 47.75 5.31
C SER A 874 7.71 46.57 6.04
N ASP A 875 6.81 45.83 5.39
CA ASP A 875 6.15 44.64 5.94
C ASP A 875 6.96 43.38 5.61
N PRO A 876 7.47 42.63 6.62
CA PRO A 876 8.30 41.45 6.40
C PRO A 876 7.62 40.31 5.63
N THR A 877 6.31 40.15 5.79
CA THR A 877 5.52 39.11 5.11
C THR A 877 5.42 39.41 3.62
N LEU A 878 5.18 40.69 3.31
CA LEU A 878 5.17 41.19 1.95
C LEU A 878 6.54 41.15 1.28
N GLN A 879 7.60 41.38 2.06
CA GLN A 879 8.97 41.26 1.58
C GLN A 879 9.28 39.82 1.13
N GLU A 880 8.95 38.82 1.95
CA GLU A 880 9.15 37.40 1.62
C GLU A 880 8.27 36.94 0.44
N LEU A 881 7.02 37.40 0.41
CA LEU A 881 6.10 37.11 -0.69
C LEU A 881 6.64 37.64 -2.02
N PHE A 882 7.03 38.92 -2.10
CA PHE A 882 7.55 39.49 -3.34
C PHE A 882 8.91 38.90 -3.74
N LEU A 883 9.74 38.45 -2.80
CA LEU A 883 10.96 37.70 -3.16
C LEU A 883 10.61 36.35 -3.80
N SER A 884 9.61 35.65 -3.27
CA SER A 884 9.15 34.36 -3.84
C SER A 884 8.62 34.53 -5.27
N PHE A 885 7.84 35.57 -5.55
CA PHE A 885 7.39 35.87 -6.91
C PHE A 885 8.55 36.28 -7.83
N ALA A 886 9.55 37.02 -7.35
CA ALA A 886 10.73 37.34 -8.15
C ALA A 886 11.56 36.09 -8.52
N GLU A 887 11.59 35.09 -7.65
CA GLU A 887 12.23 33.78 -7.91
C GLU A 887 11.43 32.97 -8.94
N MET A 888 10.08 32.96 -8.86
CA MET A 888 9.23 32.27 -9.83
C MET A 888 9.43 32.79 -11.27
N GLU A 889 9.46 34.11 -11.45
CA GLU A 889 9.75 34.76 -12.74
C GLU A 889 11.14 34.37 -13.28
N GLU A 890 12.13 34.19 -12.39
CA GLU A 890 13.49 33.80 -12.77
C GLU A 890 13.58 32.32 -13.20
N GLU A 891 12.86 31.44 -12.50
CA GLU A 891 12.72 30.03 -12.89
C GLU A 891 11.99 29.87 -14.22
N HIS A 892 10.96 30.68 -14.46
CA HIS A 892 10.20 30.64 -15.70
C HIS A 892 11.02 31.14 -16.89
N MET A 893 11.71 32.28 -16.76
CA MET A 893 12.66 32.73 -17.78
C MET A 893 13.75 31.70 -18.09
N THR A 894 14.26 31.01 -17.06
CA THR A 894 15.23 29.92 -17.23
C THR A 894 14.61 28.75 -18.02
N THR A 895 13.35 28.43 -17.74
CA THR A 895 12.59 27.41 -18.46
C THR A 895 12.37 27.79 -19.92
N LEU A 896 11.99 29.04 -20.21
CA LEU A 896 11.83 29.55 -21.57
C LEU A 896 13.16 29.58 -22.34
N ALA A 897 14.24 30.02 -21.70
CA ALA A 897 15.58 30.10 -22.29
C ALA A 897 16.09 28.71 -22.72
N ASN A 898 15.93 27.73 -21.84
CA ASN A 898 16.30 26.35 -22.11
C ASN A 898 15.42 25.74 -23.21
N ARG A 899 14.11 26.02 -23.19
CA ARG A 899 13.15 25.46 -24.15
C ARG A 899 13.37 25.97 -25.57
N TYR A 900 13.63 27.26 -25.73
CA TYR A 900 13.77 27.89 -27.04
C TYR A 900 15.21 28.12 -27.47
N HIS A 901 16.19 27.64 -26.67
CA HIS A 901 17.62 27.78 -26.93
C HIS A 901 18.06 29.24 -27.18
N VAL A 902 17.57 30.16 -26.35
CA VAL A 902 17.94 31.58 -26.40
C VAL A 902 18.53 32.05 -25.07
N ALA A 903 19.41 33.04 -25.13
CA ALA A 903 19.94 33.66 -23.91
C ALA A 903 18.90 34.62 -23.30
N ILE A 904 18.78 34.60 -21.98
CA ILE A 904 17.98 35.58 -21.24
C ILE A 904 18.59 36.97 -21.49
N PRO A 905 17.81 37.95 -22.00
CA PRO A 905 18.30 39.31 -22.19
C PRO A 905 18.78 39.94 -20.87
N GLN A 906 19.78 40.82 -20.95
CA GLN A 906 20.20 41.59 -19.78
C GLN A 906 19.09 42.57 -19.38
N ALA A 907 18.77 42.63 -18.09
CA ALA A 907 17.82 43.59 -17.55
C ALA A 907 18.31 45.03 -17.77
N THR A 908 17.42 45.92 -18.22
CA THR A 908 17.71 47.35 -18.33
C THR A 908 17.64 48.03 -16.96
N GLU A 909 18.67 48.76 -16.57
CA GLU A 909 18.65 49.59 -15.36
C GLU A 909 17.74 50.82 -15.56
N GLY A 910 16.70 50.98 -14.73
CA GLY A 910 15.83 52.16 -14.79
C GLY A 910 14.36 51.97 -14.40
N PHE A 911 13.95 50.84 -13.81
CA PHE A 911 12.56 50.64 -13.43
C PHE A 911 12.14 51.55 -12.25
N HIS A 912 11.21 52.47 -12.49
CA HIS A 912 10.62 53.34 -11.48
C HIS A 912 9.21 52.86 -11.11
N LEU A 913 9.09 52.15 -9.99
CA LEU A 913 7.84 51.60 -9.46
C LEU A 913 6.74 52.68 -9.33
N GLY A 914 7.18 53.89 -8.92
CA GLY A 914 6.43 55.14 -8.91
C GLY A 914 5.65 55.44 -10.20
N THR A 915 6.38 55.47 -11.31
CA THR A 915 5.87 55.82 -12.63
C THR A 915 5.07 54.66 -13.23
N ALA A 916 5.52 53.42 -13.03
CA ALA A 916 4.86 52.23 -13.54
C ALA A 916 3.45 52.06 -12.98
N ALA A 917 3.25 52.22 -11.66
CA ALA A 917 1.93 52.08 -11.05
C ALA A 917 0.96 53.21 -11.46
N ILE A 918 1.46 54.44 -11.70
CA ILE A 918 0.65 55.54 -12.26
C ILE A 918 0.20 55.22 -13.68
N MET A 919 1.10 54.69 -14.53
CA MET A 919 0.75 54.24 -15.89
C MET A 919 -0.18 53.01 -15.86
N ALA A 920 -0.15 52.22 -14.78
CA ALA A 920 -1.07 51.14 -14.50
C ALA A 920 -2.46 51.61 -14.02
N GLY A 921 -2.65 52.90 -13.75
CA GLY A 921 -3.91 53.44 -13.25
C GLY A 921 -4.17 53.13 -11.77
N VAL A 922 -3.16 52.65 -11.04
CA VAL A 922 -3.23 52.37 -9.61
C VAL A 922 -3.23 53.69 -8.84
N LYS A 923 -4.23 53.89 -7.96
CA LYS A 923 -4.39 55.11 -7.17
C LYS A 923 -3.89 54.87 -5.74
N GLY A 924 -2.81 55.53 -5.33
CA GLY A 924 -2.30 55.40 -3.96
C GLY A 924 -0.89 55.95 -3.79
N GLN A 925 -0.38 55.91 -2.55
CA GLN A 925 1.01 56.26 -2.27
C GLN A 925 1.87 55.00 -2.45
N ILE A 926 2.78 55.06 -3.40
CA ILE A 926 3.67 53.95 -3.74
C ILE A 926 4.66 53.75 -2.59
N GLY A 927 4.61 52.56 -1.98
CA GLY A 927 5.27 52.23 -0.70
C GLY A 927 4.29 51.78 0.40
N ASP A 928 2.98 52.06 0.25
CA ASP A 928 1.95 51.45 1.11
C ASP A 928 1.71 49.97 0.70
N PRO A 929 1.72 49.02 1.66
CA PRO A 929 1.43 47.60 1.45
C PRO A 929 0.21 47.29 0.58
N THR A 930 -0.89 48.02 0.77
CA THR A 930 -2.13 47.80 0.02
C THR A 930 -1.96 48.24 -1.43
N THR A 931 -1.31 49.39 -1.63
CA THR A 931 -1.04 49.94 -2.96
C THR A 931 -0.06 49.04 -3.75
N LEU A 932 0.92 48.43 -3.08
CA LEU A 932 1.86 47.47 -3.70
C LEU A 932 1.17 46.17 -4.15
N PHE A 933 0.28 45.62 -3.33
CA PHE A 933 -0.54 44.45 -3.71
C PHE A 933 -1.45 44.74 -4.90
N GLU A 934 -2.13 45.90 -4.87
CA GLU A 934 -3.01 46.31 -5.97
C GLU A 934 -2.23 46.55 -7.26
N ALA A 935 -1.01 47.07 -7.17
CA ALA A 935 -0.12 47.21 -8.32
C ALA A 935 0.33 45.86 -8.88
N ALA A 936 0.73 44.91 -8.02
CA ALA A 936 1.13 43.57 -8.43
C ALA A 936 0.01 42.86 -9.22
N ILE A 937 -1.20 42.82 -8.65
CA ILE A 937 -2.37 42.19 -9.29
C ILE A 937 -2.70 42.84 -10.64
N GLU A 938 -2.58 44.16 -10.75
CA GLU A 938 -2.89 44.87 -11.98
C GLU A 938 -1.82 44.66 -13.07
N PHE A 939 -0.54 44.50 -12.70
CA PHE A 939 0.50 44.17 -13.66
C PHE A 939 0.30 42.78 -14.28
N GLU A 940 0.06 41.75 -13.46
CA GLU A 940 -0.17 40.38 -13.98
C GLU A 940 -1.45 40.31 -14.81
N ARG A 941 -2.52 41.03 -14.43
CA ARG A 941 -3.73 41.11 -15.26
C ARG A 941 -3.47 41.70 -16.63
N ARG A 942 -2.59 42.71 -16.70
CA ARG A 942 -2.23 43.34 -17.97
C ARG A 942 -1.36 42.42 -18.82
N ALA A 943 -0.43 41.68 -18.19
CA ALA A 943 0.37 40.66 -18.87
C ALA A 943 -0.53 39.52 -19.40
N ALA A 944 -1.39 38.95 -18.56
CA ALA A 944 -2.39 37.95 -18.96
C ALA A 944 -3.27 38.44 -20.12
N SER A 945 -3.79 39.67 -20.03
CA SER A 945 -4.61 40.26 -21.10
C SER A 945 -3.82 40.46 -22.39
N PHE A 946 -2.57 40.91 -22.29
CA PHE A 946 -1.69 41.08 -23.45
C PHE A 946 -1.48 39.75 -24.17
N PHE A 947 -1.11 38.70 -23.43
CA PHE A 947 -0.89 37.38 -24.02
C PHE A 947 -2.18 36.78 -24.60
N LYS A 948 -3.34 36.92 -23.92
CA LYS A 948 -4.64 36.48 -24.47
C LYS A 948 -5.00 37.19 -25.78
N THR A 949 -4.73 38.49 -25.88
CA THR A 949 -4.92 39.22 -27.14
C THR A 949 -3.99 38.68 -28.23
N ARG A 950 -2.71 38.44 -27.91
CA ARG A 950 -1.74 37.86 -28.86
C ARG A 950 -2.12 36.46 -29.32
N VAL A 951 -2.68 35.61 -28.44
CA VAL A 951 -3.22 34.31 -28.83
C VAL A 951 -4.29 34.46 -29.91
N GLY A 952 -5.19 35.45 -29.78
CA GLY A 952 -6.24 35.73 -30.77
C GLY A 952 -5.73 36.23 -32.13
N GLU A 953 -4.62 36.98 -32.14
CA GLU A 953 -4.00 37.55 -33.34
C GLU A 953 -3.08 36.58 -34.09
N THR A 954 -2.68 35.48 -33.45
CA THR A 954 -1.67 34.55 -33.97
C THR A 954 -2.32 33.32 -34.64
N PRO A 955 -1.81 32.79 -35.77
CA PRO A 955 -2.38 31.62 -36.45
C PRO A 955 -2.49 30.35 -35.57
N ASP A 956 -3.55 29.56 -35.78
CA ASP A 956 -3.72 28.27 -35.08
C ASP A 956 -2.61 27.26 -35.45
N GLY A 957 -2.01 26.65 -34.42
CA GLY A 957 -0.93 25.67 -34.56
C GLY A 957 0.47 26.26 -34.65
N SER A 958 0.64 27.58 -34.55
CA SER A 958 1.96 28.22 -34.54
C SER A 958 2.62 28.13 -33.15
N VAL A 959 3.95 28.21 -33.12
CA VAL A 959 4.75 28.11 -31.88
C VAL A 959 4.47 29.30 -30.96
N GLU A 960 4.25 30.49 -31.52
CA GLU A 960 3.95 31.71 -30.77
C GLU A 960 2.59 31.63 -30.11
N ARG A 961 1.60 31.04 -30.78
CA ARG A 961 0.26 30.87 -30.19
C ARG A 961 0.29 29.91 -29.02
N GLN A 962 1.13 28.86 -29.09
CA GLN A 962 1.35 27.97 -27.95
C GLN A 962 2.05 28.71 -26.81
N LEU A 963 3.16 29.41 -27.08
CA LEU A 963 3.89 30.21 -26.10
C LEU A 963 2.96 31.20 -25.39
N TYR A 964 2.23 32.04 -26.14
CA TYR A 964 1.32 33.04 -25.55
C TYR A 964 0.16 32.42 -24.76
N ARG A 965 -0.29 31.19 -25.08
CA ARG A 965 -1.31 30.51 -24.26
C ARG A 965 -0.76 30.07 -22.91
N GLU A 966 0.46 29.58 -22.89
CA GLU A 966 1.13 29.14 -21.67
C GLU A 966 1.39 30.33 -20.75
N LEU A 967 1.98 31.41 -21.29
CA LEU A 967 2.21 32.66 -20.55
C LEU A 967 0.90 33.25 -20.02
N ALA A 968 -0.16 33.28 -20.83
CA ALA A 968 -1.46 33.77 -20.38
C ALA A 968 -2.05 32.96 -19.21
N ALA A 969 -1.80 31.66 -19.16
CA ALA A 969 -2.30 30.78 -18.10
C ALA A 969 -1.51 30.96 -16.80
N GLU A 970 -0.19 31.14 -16.91
CA GLU A 970 0.69 31.41 -15.77
C GLU A 970 0.38 32.76 -15.12
N GLU A 971 0.21 33.81 -15.93
CA GLU A 971 -0.16 35.14 -15.44
C GLU A 971 -1.54 35.13 -14.75
N ASP A 972 -2.50 34.34 -15.25
CA ASP A 972 -3.79 34.12 -14.58
C ASP A 972 -3.63 33.41 -13.23
N GLU A 973 -2.66 32.50 -13.11
CA GLU A 973 -2.32 31.83 -11.86
C GLU A 973 -1.71 32.82 -10.87
N HIS A 974 -0.74 33.63 -11.29
CA HIS A 974 -0.16 34.70 -10.47
C HIS A 974 -1.24 35.66 -9.95
N VAL A 975 -2.17 36.10 -10.82
CA VAL A 975 -3.32 36.92 -10.41
C VAL A 975 -4.13 36.21 -9.31
N SER A 976 -4.44 34.93 -9.49
CA SER A 976 -5.24 34.16 -8.53
C SER A 976 -4.54 34.04 -7.16
N VAL A 977 -3.24 33.75 -7.18
CA VAL A 977 -2.42 33.62 -5.98
C VAL A 977 -2.30 34.98 -5.27
N LEU A 978 -1.94 36.05 -5.99
CA LEU A 978 -1.84 37.40 -5.41
C LEU A 978 -3.16 37.91 -4.83
N GLN A 979 -4.29 37.63 -5.48
CA GLN A 979 -5.62 37.97 -4.93
C GLN A 979 -5.91 37.21 -3.64
N THR A 980 -5.52 35.94 -3.59
CA THR A 980 -5.69 35.10 -2.41
C THR A 980 -4.80 35.58 -1.26
N GLU A 981 -3.54 35.87 -1.55
CA GLU A 981 -2.57 36.41 -0.59
C GLU A 981 -3.02 37.77 -0.06
N PHE A 982 -3.49 38.66 -0.94
CA PHE A 982 -3.99 39.98 -0.54
C PHE A 982 -5.21 39.88 0.38
N ALA A 983 -6.15 38.98 0.09
CA ALA A 983 -7.32 38.75 0.93
C ALA A 983 -6.93 38.21 2.32
N ARG A 984 -5.98 37.26 2.37
CA ARG A 984 -5.48 36.69 3.63
C ARG A 984 -4.72 37.70 4.47
N TRP A 985 -3.84 38.48 3.83
CA TRP A 985 -3.08 39.54 4.48
C TRP A 985 -3.99 40.62 5.07
N LYS A 986 -5.03 41.07 4.33
CA LYS A 986 -6.07 41.99 4.87
C LYS A 986 -6.81 41.44 6.09
N GLU A 987 -6.94 40.12 6.19
CA GLU A 987 -7.57 39.44 7.33
C GLU A 987 -6.59 39.11 8.47
N GLY A 988 -5.32 39.51 8.38
CA GLY A 988 -4.28 39.20 9.36
C GLY A 988 -3.91 37.71 9.43
N LYS A 989 -4.22 36.95 8.37
CA LYS A 989 -3.88 35.53 8.25
C LYS A 989 -2.54 35.38 7.55
N ARG A 990 -1.78 34.38 7.96
CA ARG A 990 -0.51 34.00 7.31
C ARG A 990 -0.75 33.62 5.84
N GLY A 991 0.17 33.99 4.95
CA GLY A 991 0.07 33.69 3.53
C GLY A 991 0.07 32.19 3.24
N LEU A 992 -0.26 31.80 2.02
CA LEU A 992 -0.08 30.43 1.53
C LEU A 992 1.37 30.17 1.12
N LEU A 993 2.04 31.21 0.63
CA LEU A 993 3.44 31.19 0.20
C LEU A 993 4.44 31.65 1.27
N THR A 994 3.98 32.15 2.43
CA THR A 994 4.81 32.72 3.52
C THR A 994 4.52 32.13 4.90
#